data_AF-A0A1X4I7I7-F1
#
_entry.id   AF-A0A1X4I7I7-F1
#
_cell.length_a   1.000
_cell.length_b   1.000
_cell.length_c   1.000
_cell.angle_alpha   90.00
_cell.angle_beta   90.00
_cell.angle_gamma   90.00
#
_symmetry.space_group_name_H-M   'P 1'
#
loop_
_entity.id
_entity.type
_entity.pdbx_description
1 polymer ?
#
loop_
_entity_poly.entity_id
_entity_poly.type
_entity_poly.pdbx_seq_one_letter_code
_entity_poly.pdbx_strand_id
1 'polypeptide(L)'
;MSSTQRPGLPEGARQVDTEHIYDRLAERGLRYGPAFRNLRAVWSHGEEVYAEAGLEGATGGDDYLVHPALFDAALQAALVPGLDSEGGTFLPFALRGIRLHQAGASTVNVHAVPREGGVSLELTGDDGEPVVTVDTLVRRAVSADQLDAAAQRTRLLRVAWKTVEQPSTGTHRTHWAFLGTDHIGVTGALKSVCRSFDSYPSLAALDAALREGAPVPDVVVVSCTDQDSPVRSAAQRALMLVQEWSADHRLAGSRLLLVSSGAVASRGQEDLSDLPGAAVWGLLRSAQSEHPGRFVLADVDHPEDSGRALVAAVASGEPQVAVRHGALFRPRLVRCPPPSRRVGLTGTVVITGGTGALGRLFARHLVTRHNVRHLVLLSRRGPNAPGAADLDTELTALGARVDLVACDVTDRSSLESALADFPAPSAVIHTAGLLSDATVDALTPHRLDQVLRPKVDAALHLHDLIRDPDCRFLMFSSVAGLVGNAGQANYAAANSVLDALAHHRRTLGLRGLSLAWGLWESEDGMGSELSATDLNRIKRSGFAPLGHDQGLALFDAALAGDEAVLAPVRLNEAALTGHVPPVLADLAPAPSGTSDNALNLRLDDLPEDERDGAALRFVRASAAAVLGYDSFEDIDADREFGAVGLDSIGNLELSRRLAAGTGLHLPATLVFDHPTPAGLASHLRRLLEESES
;
A
#
# COMPACT_ATOMS: atom_id res chain seq x y z
N MET A 1 -37.02 -0.06 52.23
CA MET A 1 -36.39 -0.82 51.13
C MET A 1 -37.51 -1.44 50.30
N SER A 2 -38.02 -0.68 49.32
CA SER A 2 -39.00 -1.17 48.36
C SER A 2 -38.23 -1.42 47.07
N SER A 3 -37.93 -2.68 46.78
CA SER A 3 -37.35 -3.10 45.50
C SER A 3 -38.42 -2.96 44.43
N THR A 4 -38.48 -1.80 43.76
CA THR A 4 -39.21 -1.69 42.49
C THR A 4 -38.51 -2.58 41.47
N GLN A 5 -39.01 -3.80 41.34
CA GLN A 5 -38.60 -4.76 40.31
C GLN A 5 -39.04 -4.19 38.95
N ARG A 6 -38.07 -3.97 38.04
CA ARG A 6 -38.34 -3.43 36.71
C ARG A 6 -39.13 -4.49 35.90
N PRO A 7 -40.21 -4.11 35.17
CA PRO A 7 -40.95 -5.04 34.32
C PRO A 7 -40.01 -5.71 33.31
N GLY A 8 -40.10 -7.03 33.16
CA GLY A 8 -39.30 -7.80 32.19
C GLY A 8 -37.96 -8.37 32.70
N LEU A 9 -37.51 -8.01 33.91
CA LEU A 9 -36.30 -8.60 34.50
C LEU A 9 -36.63 -9.77 35.46
N PRO A 10 -35.87 -10.88 35.40
CA PRO A 10 -36.03 -11.98 36.34
C PRO A 10 -35.65 -11.55 37.77
N GLU A 11 -36.30 -12.17 38.77
CA GLU A 11 -35.98 -11.94 40.17
C GLU A 11 -34.52 -12.33 40.46
N GLY A 12 -33.74 -11.41 41.03
CA GLY A 12 -32.32 -11.62 41.31
C GLY A 12 -31.35 -11.25 40.18
N ALA A 13 -31.80 -10.59 39.10
CA ALA A 13 -30.90 -9.96 38.12
C ALA A 13 -30.02 -8.89 38.77
N ARG A 14 -28.72 -8.89 38.47
CA ARG A 14 -27.74 -7.92 39.00
C ARG A 14 -27.40 -6.90 37.95
N GLN A 15 -27.44 -5.63 38.32
CA GLN A 15 -27.02 -4.55 37.45
C GLN A 15 -25.50 -4.58 37.25
N VAL A 16 -25.06 -4.40 36.01
CA VAL A 16 -23.66 -4.27 35.61
C VAL A 16 -23.42 -2.80 35.24
N ASP A 17 -22.35 -2.24 35.77
CA ASP A 17 -21.97 -0.86 35.46
C ASP A 17 -21.48 -0.75 34.01
N THR A 18 -22.11 0.13 33.23
CA THR A 18 -21.79 0.32 31.81
C THR A 18 -20.42 0.96 31.62
N GLU A 19 -19.99 1.85 32.52
CA GLU A 19 -18.64 2.42 32.46
C GLU A 19 -17.58 1.34 32.66
N HIS A 20 -17.81 0.43 33.62
CA HIS A 20 -16.93 -0.72 33.83
C HIS A 20 -16.84 -1.63 32.61
N ILE A 21 -17.96 -1.87 31.89
CA ILE A 21 -17.95 -2.65 30.64
C ILE A 21 -17.01 -2.01 29.61
N TYR A 22 -17.14 -0.71 29.39
CA TYR A 22 -16.33 0.01 28.42
C TYR A 22 -14.85 0.11 28.82
N ASP A 23 -14.55 0.31 30.11
CA ASP A 23 -13.18 0.31 30.62
C ASP A 23 -12.51 -1.05 30.38
N ARG A 24 -13.19 -2.16 30.67
CA ARG A 24 -12.67 -3.52 30.46
C ARG A 24 -12.48 -3.86 28.99
N LEU A 25 -13.39 -3.42 28.12
CA LEU A 25 -13.24 -3.55 26.67
C LEU A 25 -12.03 -2.74 26.18
N ALA A 26 -11.82 -1.52 26.70
CA ALA A 26 -10.69 -0.67 26.36
C ALA A 26 -9.34 -1.25 26.84
N GLU A 27 -9.28 -1.84 28.05
CA GLU A 27 -8.12 -2.59 28.56
C GLU A 27 -7.76 -3.77 27.64
N ARG A 28 -8.77 -4.36 27.00
CA ARG A 28 -8.66 -5.47 26.07
C ARG A 28 -8.45 -5.04 24.60
N GLY A 29 -8.20 -3.75 24.36
CA GLY A 29 -7.90 -3.21 23.04
C GLY A 29 -9.12 -2.84 22.18
N LEU A 30 -10.34 -2.92 22.73
CA LEU A 30 -11.59 -2.56 22.06
C LEU A 30 -12.09 -1.21 22.58
N ARG A 31 -11.63 -0.11 21.97
CA ARG A 31 -12.05 1.25 22.35
C ARG A 31 -13.21 1.71 21.47
N TYR A 32 -14.36 1.93 22.08
CA TYR A 32 -15.55 2.45 21.41
C TYR A 32 -15.58 3.99 21.50
N GLY A 33 -15.79 4.65 20.35
CA GLY A 33 -16.03 6.09 20.30
C GLY A 33 -17.41 6.48 20.84
N PRO A 34 -17.67 7.77 21.15
CA PRO A 34 -18.93 8.21 21.77
C PRO A 34 -20.19 7.74 21.02
N ALA A 35 -20.17 7.75 19.68
CA ALA A 35 -21.30 7.32 18.85
C ALA A 35 -21.66 5.82 18.97
N PHE A 36 -20.77 4.99 19.52
CA PHE A 36 -20.96 3.55 19.70
C PHE A 36 -21.05 3.13 21.18
N ARG A 37 -21.15 4.10 22.12
CA ARG A 37 -21.38 3.84 23.54
C ARG A 37 -22.87 3.97 23.91
N ASN A 38 -23.73 3.26 23.18
CA ASN A 38 -25.19 3.41 23.28
C ASN A 38 -25.85 2.49 24.33
N LEU A 39 -25.09 1.73 25.12
CA LEU A 39 -25.63 0.94 26.24
C LEU A 39 -26.01 1.88 27.39
N ARG A 40 -27.31 1.97 27.69
CA ARG A 40 -27.85 2.79 28.78
C ARG A 40 -27.82 2.07 30.12
N ALA A 41 -28.13 0.77 30.11
CA ALA A 41 -28.13 -0.05 31.30
C ALA A 41 -28.01 -1.52 30.93
N VAL A 42 -27.35 -2.31 31.80
CA VAL A 42 -27.10 -3.73 31.60
C VAL A 42 -27.37 -4.48 32.90
N TRP A 43 -27.98 -5.66 32.80
CA TRP A 43 -28.20 -6.60 33.89
C TRP A 43 -27.75 -7.99 33.48
N SER A 44 -27.26 -8.76 34.45
CA SER A 44 -26.91 -10.17 34.28
C SER A 44 -27.75 -11.03 35.21
N HIS A 45 -28.18 -12.19 34.73
CA HIS A 45 -28.86 -13.21 35.52
C HIS A 45 -28.36 -14.59 35.10
N GLY A 46 -27.49 -15.20 35.91
CA GLY A 46 -26.75 -16.40 35.48
C GLY A 46 -25.82 -16.06 34.31
N GLU A 47 -26.01 -16.73 33.18
CA GLU A 47 -25.28 -16.47 31.93
C GLU A 47 -26.08 -15.60 30.93
N GLU A 48 -27.33 -15.27 31.25
CA GLU A 48 -28.18 -14.40 30.43
C GLU A 48 -27.91 -12.92 30.73
N VAL A 49 -28.03 -12.10 29.69
CA VAL A 49 -27.81 -10.65 29.77
C VAL A 49 -29.02 -9.93 29.24
N TYR A 50 -29.42 -8.89 29.97
CA TYR A 50 -30.46 -7.97 29.58
C TYR A 50 -29.81 -6.60 29.43
N ALA A 51 -30.07 -5.88 28.34
CA ALA A 51 -29.53 -4.54 28.15
C ALA A 51 -30.56 -3.58 27.57
N GLU A 52 -30.43 -2.31 27.89
CA GLU A 52 -31.16 -1.22 27.25
C GLU A 52 -30.16 -0.45 26.39
N ALA A 53 -30.47 -0.28 25.11
CA ALA A 53 -29.67 0.49 24.17
C ALA A 53 -30.52 1.59 23.54
N GLY A 54 -29.92 2.76 23.32
CA GLY A 54 -30.62 3.84 22.64
C GLY A 54 -29.67 4.88 22.07
N LEU A 55 -30.03 5.43 20.92
CA LEU A 55 -29.23 6.43 20.23
C LEU A 55 -29.23 7.76 21.01
N GLU A 56 -28.07 8.42 21.09
CA GLU A 56 -27.95 9.79 21.59
C GLU A 56 -27.86 10.79 20.43
N GLY A 57 -28.82 11.71 20.35
CA GLY A 57 -28.83 12.81 19.36
C GLY A 57 -29.73 12.59 18.14
N ALA A 58 -30.01 13.68 17.41
CA ALA A 58 -30.87 13.72 16.22
C ALA A 58 -30.12 13.26 14.94
N THR A 59 -29.38 12.15 15.02
CA THR A 59 -28.68 11.57 13.86
C THR A 59 -29.59 10.57 13.16
N GLY A 60 -30.29 11.03 12.12
CA GLY A 60 -30.76 10.28 10.95
C GLY A 60 -31.25 8.84 11.17
N GLY A 61 -32.27 8.64 12.03
CA GLY A 61 -32.91 7.32 12.19
C GLY A 61 -33.71 6.86 10.97
N ASP A 62 -34.10 7.79 10.08
CA ASP A 62 -35.10 7.54 9.03
C ASP A 62 -34.56 6.75 7.83
N ASP A 63 -33.23 6.65 7.66
CA ASP A 63 -32.59 6.01 6.50
C ASP A 63 -32.18 4.55 6.75
N TYR A 64 -32.34 4.03 7.98
CA TYR A 64 -31.91 2.68 8.35
C TYR A 64 -33.08 1.81 8.83
N LEU A 65 -33.10 0.55 8.39
CA LEU A 65 -34.03 -0.44 8.94
C LEU A 65 -33.76 -0.65 10.44
N VAL A 66 -32.50 -0.81 10.82
CA VAL A 66 -32.02 -0.73 12.20
C VAL A 66 -30.73 0.07 12.18
N HIS A 67 -30.64 1.09 13.03
CA HIS A 67 -29.47 1.95 13.05
C HIS A 67 -28.21 1.15 13.44
N PRO A 68 -27.09 1.23 12.68
CA PRO A 68 -25.90 0.42 12.92
C PRO A 68 -25.36 0.55 14.35
N ALA A 69 -25.34 1.77 14.91
CA ALA A 69 -24.86 2.00 16.27
C ALA A 69 -25.78 1.43 17.37
N LEU A 70 -27.08 1.27 17.07
CA LEU A 70 -28.04 0.63 17.97
C LEU A 70 -27.88 -0.89 17.92
N PHE A 71 -27.72 -1.44 16.72
CA PHE A 71 -27.48 -2.86 16.53
C PHE A 71 -26.15 -3.30 17.14
N ASP A 72 -25.08 -2.52 16.96
CA ASP A 72 -23.78 -2.80 17.59
C ASP A 72 -23.87 -2.82 19.12
N ALA A 73 -24.59 -1.86 19.73
CA ALA A 73 -24.82 -1.87 21.17
C ALA A 73 -25.54 -3.16 21.65
N ALA A 74 -26.46 -3.71 20.86
CA ALA A 74 -27.06 -5.00 21.16
C ALA A 74 -26.06 -6.16 21.05
N LEU A 75 -25.11 -6.12 20.11
CA LEU A 75 -24.02 -7.09 20.04
C LEU A 75 -23.06 -6.98 21.23
N GLN A 76 -22.82 -5.76 21.74
CA GLN A 76 -21.97 -5.52 22.91
C GLN A 76 -22.52 -6.23 24.17
N ALA A 77 -23.85 -6.37 24.30
CA ALA A 77 -24.47 -7.12 25.40
C ALA A 77 -24.02 -8.60 25.43
N ALA A 78 -23.74 -9.21 24.28
CA ALA A 78 -23.23 -10.58 24.19
C ALA A 78 -21.76 -10.75 24.63
N LEU A 79 -21.06 -9.64 24.88
CA LEU A 79 -19.66 -9.61 25.33
C LEU A 79 -19.54 -9.54 26.86
N VAL A 80 -20.64 -9.23 27.55
CA VAL A 80 -20.70 -9.13 29.02
C VAL A 80 -20.40 -10.49 29.68
N PRO A 81 -20.93 -11.64 29.21
CA PRO A 81 -20.54 -12.94 29.76
C PRO A 81 -19.10 -13.27 29.36
N GLY A 82 -18.19 -13.27 30.33
CA GLY A 82 -16.73 -13.46 30.12
C GLY A 82 -15.91 -12.16 30.10
N LEU A 83 -16.52 -11.02 30.41
CA LEU A 83 -15.82 -9.73 30.55
C LEU A 83 -14.70 -9.77 31.62
N ASP A 84 -14.86 -10.62 32.63
CA ASP A 84 -13.89 -10.78 33.73
C ASP A 84 -13.13 -12.11 33.72
N SER A 85 -13.38 -12.98 32.75
CA SER A 85 -12.65 -14.24 32.65
C SER A 85 -11.24 -14.04 32.07
N GLU A 86 -10.26 -14.82 32.55
CA GLU A 86 -8.88 -14.76 32.05
C GLU A 86 -8.71 -15.36 30.62
N GLY A 87 -9.76 -15.98 30.06
CA GLY A 87 -9.72 -16.76 28.81
C GLY A 87 -9.70 -15.97 27.48
N GLY A 88 -9.43 -14.66 27.51
CA GLY A 88 -9.37 -13.80 26.33
C GLY A 88 -10.66 -13.04 26.03
N THR A 89 -10.58 -12.12 25.06
CA THR A 89 -11.71 -11.27 24.65
C THR A 89 -12.49 -11.99 23.56
N PHE A 90 -13.79 -12.15 23.74
CA PHE A 90 -14.65 -12.69 22.70
C PHE A 90 -15.09 -11.57 21.76
N LEU A 91 -15.02 -11.80 20.45
CA LEU A 91 -15.53 -10.88 19.45
C LEU A 91 -16.68 -11.50 18.66
N PRO A 92 -17.68 -10.68 18.26
CA PRO A 92 -18.66 -11.07 17.24
C PRO A 92 -17.94 -11.53 15.96
N PHE A 93 -18.19 -12.75 15.51
CA PHE A 93 -17.54 -13.31 14.31
C PHE A 93 -18.54 -13.56 13.17
N ALA A 94 -19.70 -14.15 13.48
CA ALA A 94 -20.73 -14.41 12.48
C ALA A 94 -22.13 -14.37 13.11
N LEU A 95 -23.11 -13.89 12.35
CA LEU A 95 -24.53 -13.90 12.72
C LEU A 95 -25.26 -14.94 11.85
N ARG A 96 -26.12 -15.74 12.48
CA ARG A 96 -26.96 -16.75 11.81
C ARG A 96 -28.43 -16.53 12.17
N GLY A 97 -29.30 -16.69 11.18
CA GLY A 97 -30.75 -16.61 11.38
C GLY A 97 -31.22 -15.22 11.85
N ILE A 98 -30.75 -14.16 11.19
CA ILE A 98 -31.22 -12.79 11.47
C ILE A 98 -32.62 -12.62 10.87
N ARG A 99 -33.57 -12.15 11.67
CA ARG A 99 -34.89 -11.71 11.20
C ARG A 99 -35.16 -10.31 11.70
N LEU A 100 -35.57 -9.44 10.78
CA LEU A 100 -36.07 -8.10 11.06
C LEU A 100 -37.59 -8.16 11.13
N HIS A 101 -38.16 -7.63 12.20
CA HIS A 101 -39.60 -7.60 12.45
C HIS A 101 -40.17 -6.18 12.32
N GLN A 102 -39.43 -5.19 12.81
CA GLN A 102 -39.83 -3.78 12.80
C GLN A 102 -38.61 -2.89 12.48
N ALA A 103 -38.85 -1.81 11.73
CA ALA A 103 -37.82 -0.84 11.33
C ALA A 103 -37.96 0.48 12.09
N GLY A 104 -36.87 1.27 12.14
CA GLY A 104 -36.88 2.64 12.66
C GLY A 104 -36.86 2.74 14.19
N ALA A 105 -36.52 1.67 14.91
CA ALA A 105 -36.33 1.73 16.36
C ALA A 105 -35.12 2.62 16.71
N SER A 106 -35.33 3.56 17.64
CA SER A 106 -34.27 4.42 18.20
C SER A 106 -33.79 3.96 19.59
N THR A 107 -34.57 3.06 20.20
CA THR A 107 -34.35 2.42 21.50
C THR A 107 -34.72 0.94 21.38
N VAL A 108 -33.95 0.06 22.03
CA VAL A 108 -34.25 -1.37 22.12
C VAL A 108 -33.90 -1.92 23.50
N ASN A 109 -34.71 -2.87 23.97
CA ASN A 109 -34.34 -3.80 25.02
C ASN A 109 -33.75 -5.04 24.37
N VAL A 110 -32.64 -5.53 24.91
CA VAL A 110 -31.86 -6.65 24.38
C VAL A 110 -31.90 -7.77 25.39
N HIS A 111 -32.28 -8.96 24.96
CA HIS A 111 -32.14 -10.19 25.72
C HIS A 111 -31.15 -11.12 25.02
N ALA A 112 -30.03 -11.39 25.68
CA ALA A 112 -28.96 -12.22 25.18
C ALA A 112 -28.89 -13.52 25.98
N VAL A 113 -29.06 -14.65 25.29
CA VAL A 113 -29.12 -15.98 25.90
C VAL A 113 -28.00 -16.86 25.33
N PRO A 114 -27.14 -17.48 26.15
CA PRO A 114 -26.14 -18.42 25.67
C PRO A 114 -26.77 -19.61 24.94
N ARG A 115 -26.16 -20.01 23.83
CA ARG A 115 -26.55 -21.19 23.05
C ARG A 115 -25.31 -21.98 22.67
N GLU A 116 -25.50 -23.23 22.25
CA GLU A 116 -24.41 -24.04 21.70
C GLU A 116 -23.81 -23.33 20.48
N GLY A 117 -22.51 -23.01 20.53
CA GLY A 117 -21.81 -22.31 19.45
C GLY A 117 -21.95 -20.77 19.42
N GLY A 118 -22.63 -20.14 20.38
CA GLY A 118 -22.78 -18.67 20.38
C GLY A 118 -23.75 -18.09 21.42
N VAL A 119 -24.39 -16.99 21.06
CA VAL A 119 -25.41 -16.28 21.88
C VAL A 119 -26.59 -15.94 20.99
N SER A 120 -27.82 -16.28 21.37
CA SER A 120 -29.02 -15.78 20.70
C SER A 120 -29.37 -14.37 21.21
N LEU A 121 -29.81 -13.48 20.33
CA LEU A 121 -30.18 -12.11 20.68
C LEU A 121 -31.62 -11.83 20.27
N GLU A 122 -32.41 -11.29 21.18
CA GLU A 122 -33.74 -10.76 20.93
C GLU A 122 -33.75 -9.27 21.28
N LEU A 123 -34.06 -8.43 20.29
CA LEU A 123 -34.20 -6.99 20.44
C LEU A 123 -35.69 -6.66 20.37
N THR A 124 -36.24 -6.02 21.39
CA THR A 124 -37.63 -5.56 21.45
C THR A 124 -37.70 -4.04 21.58
N GLY A 125 -38.70 -3.43 20.97
CA GLY A 125 -38.97 -1.99 21.07
C GLY A 125 -39.51 -1.60 22.45
N ASP A 126 -39.76 -0.30 22.63
CA ASP A 126 -40.40 0.24 23.85
C ASP A 126 -41.88 -0.17 23.98
N ASP A 127 -42.51 -0.54 22.86
CA ASP A 127 -43.85 -1.12 22.77
C ASP A 127 -43.88 -2.60 23.18
N GLY A 128 -42.72 -3.23 23.37
CA GLY A 128 -42.57 -4.65 23.69
C GLY A 128 -42.65 -5.57 22.47
N GLU A 129 -42.80 -5.01 21.27
CA GLU A 129 -42.82 -5.79 20.03
C GLU A 129 -41.39 -6.13 19.57
N PRO A 130 -41.17 -7.29 18.92
CA PRO A 130 -39.85 -7.66 18.44
C PRO A 130 -39.39 -6.71 17.32
N VAL A 131 -38.13 -6.31 17.37
CA VAL A 131 -37.45 -5.47 16.37
C VAL A 131 -36.51 -6.34 15.54
N VAL A 132 -35.57 -7.05 16.18
CA VAL A 132 -34.66 -8.00 15.53
C VAL A 132 -34.52 -9.25 16.38
N THR A 133 -34.49 -10.41 15.74
CA THR A 133 -34.06 -11.67 16.38
C THR A 133 -32.85 -12.22 15.65
N VAL A 134 -31.85 -12.67 16.40
CA VAL A 134 -30.66 -13.36 15.91
C VAL A 134 -30.62 -14.74 16.54
N ASP A 135 -30.77 -15.79 15.72
CA ASP A 135 -30.75 -17.17 16.20
C ASP A 135 -29.40 -17.53 16.85
N THR A 136 -28.28 -17.09 16.26
CA THR A 136 -26.95 -17.30 16.86
C THR A 136 -25.94 -16.24 16.42
N LEU A 137 -25.36 -15.55 17.40
CA LEU A 137 -24.12 -14.80 17.30
C LEU A 137 -22.94 -15.70 17.69
N VAL A 138 -22.16 -16.12 16.71
CA VAL A 138 -20.91 -16.87 16.91
C VAL A 138 -19.86 -15.92 17.46
N ARG A 139 -19.28 -16.30 18.60
CA ARG A 139 -18.21 -15.56 19.27
C ARG A 139 -16.88 -16.28 19.10
N ARG A 140 -15.80 -15.55 18.83
CA ARG A 140 -14.45 -16.11 18.74
C ARG A 140 -13.56 -15.51 19.82
N ALA A 141 -12.86 -16.37 20.56
CA ALA A 141 -11.85 -15.93 21.52
C ALA A 141 -10.64 -15.34 20.78
N VAL A 142 -10.20 -14.16 21.21
CA VAL A 142 -8.95 -13.52 20.83
C VAL A 142 -8.05 -13.50 22.06
N SER A 143 -6.88 -14.12 21.95
CA SER A 143 -5.89 -14.15 23.03
C SER A 143 -5.13 -12.82 23.12
N ALA A 144 -4.59 -12.50 24.31
CA ALA A 144 -3.70 -11.35 24.49
C ALA A 144 -2.48 -11.44 23.56
N ASP A 145 -1.94 -12.64 23.33
CA ASP A 145 -0.84 -12.89 22.38
C ASP A 145 -1.20 -12.53 20.93
N GLN A 146 -2.46 -12.68 20.51
CA GLN A 146 -2.92 -12.26 19.18
C GLN A 146 -3.05 -10.74 19.05
N LEU A 147 -3.41 -10.05 20.14
CA LEU A 147 -3.44 -8.58 20.21
C LEU A 147 -2.02 -8.01 20.23
N ASP A 148 -1.10 -8.63 20.99
CA ASP A 148 0.32 -8.30 21.00
C ASP A 148 0.99 -8.62 19.65
N ALA A 149 0.64 -9.74 19.01
CA ALA A 149 1.08 -10.04 17.65
C ALA A 149 0.57 -9.00 16.63
N ALA A 150 -0.65 -8.46 16.82
CA ALA A 150 -1.17 -7.37 16.00
C ALA A 150 -0.40 -6.06 16.23
N ALA A 151 -0.04 -5.73 17.48
CA ALA A 151 0.85 -4.61 17.80
C ALA A 151 2.28 -4.84 17.25
N GLN A 152 2.73 -6.09 17.18
CA GLN A 152 3.98 -6.50 16.57
C GLN A 152 3.98 -6.47 15.03
N ARG A 153 2.86 -6.18 14.36
CA ARG A 153 2.85 -6.01 12.89
C ARG A 153 3.13 -4.58 12.45
N THR A 154 3.03 -3.62 13.37
CA THR A 154 3.28 -2.20 13.13
C THR A 154 4.77 -1.92 13.31
N ARG A 155 5.42 -1.43 12.25
CA ARG A 155 6.89 -1.31 12.18
C ARG A 155 7.33 -0.06 11.44
N LEU A 156 8.47 0.48 11.86
CA LEU A 156 9.31 1.33 11.01
C LEU A 156 10.31 0.42 10.30
N LEU A 157 10.28 0.45 8.97
CA LEU A 157 11.29 -0.20 8.13
C LEU A 157 12.18 0.85 7.47
N ARG A 158 13.37 0.45 7.05
CA ARG A 158 14.27 1.24 6.21
C ARG A 158 14.85 0.39 5.09
N VAL A 159 15.30 1.03 4.02
CA VAL A 159 16.06 0.34 2.97
C VAL A 159 17.50 0.14 3.46
N ALA A 160 17.98 -1.09 3.38
CA ALA A 160 19.38 -1.47 3.57
C ALA A 160 19.91 -2.04 2.25
N TRP A 161 21.06 -1.52 1.83
CA TRP A 161 21.76 -2.02 0.64
C TRP A 161 22.75 -3.09 1.05
N LYS A 162 22.46 -4.35 0.68
CA LYS A 162 23.28 -5.52 1.02
C LYS A 162 24.17 -5.92 -0.14
N THR A 163 25.37 -6.40 0.13
CA THR A 163 26.29 -6.85 -0.91
C THR A 163 25.71 -8.01 -1.71
N VAL A 164 25.95 -7.99 -3.02
CA VAL A 164 25.64 -9.09 -3.95
C VAL A 164 26.94 -9.83 -4.25
N GLU A 165 26.92 -11.15 -4.13
CA GLU A 165 28.03 -11.98 -4.60
C GLU A 165 28.12 -11.86 -6.12
N GLN A 166 29.27 -11.42 -6.61
CA GLN A 166 29.47 -11.27 -8.05
C GLN A 166 29.67 -12.65 -8.65
N PRO A 167 28.79 -13.11 -9.56
CA PRO A 167 29.03 -14.35 -10.26
C PRO A 167 30.36 -14.26 -11.00
N SER A 168 31.19 -15.31 -10.90
CA SER A 168 32.40 -15.41 -11.70
C SER A 168 32.02 -15.22 -13.16
N THR A 169 32.53 -14.15 -13.79
CA THR A 169 32.23 -13.79 -15.17
C THR A 169 32.64 -14.94 -16.09
N GLY A 170 31.72 -15.88 -16.32
CA GLY A 170 31.86 -16.83 -17.41
C GLY A 170 31.91 -16.04 -18.71
N THR A 171 32.60 -16.56 -19.72
CA THR A 171 32.57 -16.00 -21.07
C THR A 171 31.17 -16.19 -21.65
N HIS A 172 30.18 -15.47 -21.15
CA HIS A 172 28.83 -15.46 -21.69
C HIS A 172 28.91 -14.77 -23.05
N ARG A 173 28.43 -15.47 -24.09
CA ARG A 173 28.33 -14.98 -25.47
C ARG A 173 27.18 -13.97 -25.61
N THR A 174 26.87 -13.20 -24.56
CA THR A 174 25.76 -12.26 -24.57
C THR A 174 26.08 -11.10 -25.50
N HIS A 175 25.17 -10.82 -26.42
CA HIS A 175 25.17 -9.68 -27.30
C HIS A 175 24.56 -8.48 -26.57
N TRP A 176 25.32 -7.40 -26.46
CA TRP A 176 24.89 -6.17 -25.80
C TRP A 176 24.65 -5.08 -26.85
N ALA A 177 23.74 -4.17 -26.57
CA ALA A 177 23.58 -2.96 -27.36
C ALA A 177 23.35 -1.75 -26.44
N PHE A 178 23.78 -0.58 -26.89
CA PHE A 178 23.39 0.70 -26.29
C PHE A 178 22.27 1.35 -27.11
N LEU A 179 21.29 1.93 -26.42
CA LEU A 179 20.15 2.60 -27.00
C LEU A 179 20.15 4.10 -26.64
N GLY A 180 20.12 4.95 -27.67
CA GLY A 180 20.09 6.40 -27.52
C GLY A 180 21.47 7.00 -27.29
N THR A 181 21.48 8.16 -26.62
CA THR A 181 22.70 8.91 -26.30
C THR A 181 23.21 8.50 -24.92
N ASP A 182 24.53 8.31 -24.80
CA ASP A 182 25.17 7.99 -23.54
C ASP A 182 25.44 9.26 -22.73
N HIS A 183 24.50 9.59 -21.86
CA HIS A 183 24.58 10.76 -20.99
C HIS A 183 25.39 10.51 -19.71
N ILE A 184 25.66 9.25 -19.40
CA ILE A 184 26.31 8.82 -18.15
C ILE A 184 27.77 8.42 -18.39
N GLY A 185 28.13 7.97 -19.59
CA GLY A 185 29.50 7.62 -19.98
C GLY A 185 29.85 6.13 -19.83
N VAL A 186 28.87 5.24 -19.83
CA VAL A 186 29.08 3.79 -19.62
C VAL A 186 29.47 3.01 -20.90
N THR A 187 29.24 3.59 -22.08
CA THR A 187 29.43 2.91 -23.37
C THR A 187 30.88 2.51 -23.60
N GLY A 188 31.83 3.38 -23.26
CA GLY A 188 33.26 3.08 -23.38
C GLY A 188 33.66 1.89 -22.49
N ALA A 189 33.19 1.90 -21.23
CA ALA A 189 33.42 0.84 -20.26
C ALA A 189 32.85 -0.50 -20.76
N LEU A 190 31.60 -0.51 -21.21
CA LEU A 190 30.92 -1.71 -21.71
C LEU A 190 31.57 -2.26 -22.98
N LYS A 191 31.94 -1.41 -23.94
CA LYS A 191 32.67 -1.82 -25.16
C LYS A 191 34.00 -2.50 -24.85
N SER A 192 34.66 -2.13 -23.76
CA SER A 192 35.95 -2.73 -23.37
C SER A 192 35.82 -4.16 -22.81
N VAL A 193 34.64 -4.55 -22.32
CA VAL A 193 34.41 -5.84 -21.65
C VAL A 193 33.48 -6.78 -22.44
N CYS A 194 32.52 -6.23 -23.18
CA CYS A 194 31.58 -7.02 -23.98
C CYS A 194 32.22 -7.45 -25.30
N ARG A 195 32.09 -8.74 -25.64
CA ARG A 195 32.64 -9.27 -26.91
C ARG A 195 31.88 -8.80 -28.15
N SER A 196 30.59 -8.54 -28.01
CA SER A 196 29.70 -8.04 -29.06
C SER A 196 28.87 -6.90 -28.49
N PHE A 197 29.01 -5.72 -29.09
CA PHE A 197 28.42 -4.48 -28.59
C PHE A 197 28.03 -3.56 -29.75
N ASP A 198 26.73 -3.34 -29.92
CA ASP A 198 26.20 -2.40 -30.91
C ASP A 198 25.69 -1.10 -30.27
N SER A 199 25.36 -0.12 -31.09
CA SER A 199 24.78 1.14 -30.62
C SER A 199 23.72 1.62 -31.62
N TYR A 200 22.52 1.87 -31.12
CA TYR A 200 21.38 2.33 -31.91
C TYR A 200 20.90 3.67 -31.37
N PRO A 201 20.65 4.68 -32.23
CA PRO A 201 20.23 6.00 -31.77
C PRO A 201 18.80 6.06 -31.22
N SER A 202 17.96 5.05 -31.49
CA SER A 202 16.57 4.98 -31.04
C SER A 202 16.02 3.55 -31.17
N LEU A 203 14.86 3.28 -30.54
CA LEU A 203 14.17 2.00 -30.72
C LEU A 203 13.79 1.75 -32.18
N ALA A 204 13.38 2.80 -32.91
CA ALA A 204 13.07 2.71 -34.33
C ALA A 204 14.29 2.27 -35.17
N ALA A 205 15.50 2.69 -34.81
CA ALA A 205 16.72 2.28 -35.51
C ALA A 205 17.11 0.83 -35.18
N LEU A 206 16.95 0.40 -33.92
CA LEU A 206 17.10 -1.01 -33.54
C LEU A 206 16.11 -1.87 -34.32
N ASP A 207 14.84 -1.49 -34.32
CA ASP A 207 13.77 -2.17 -35.02
C ASP A 207 14.03 -2.28 -36.55
N ALA A 208 14.51 -1.21 -37.20
CA ALA A 208 14.96 -1.26 -38.60
C ALA A 208 16.07 -2.30 -38.81
N ALA A 209 17.10 -2.29 -37.96
CA ALA A 209 18.21 -3.25 -38.07
C ALA A 209 17.74 -4.70 -37.87
N LEU A 210 16.82 -4.95 -36.93
CA LEU A 210 16.24 -6.28 -36.71
C LEU A 210 15.46 -6.77 -37.93
N ARG A 211 14.72 -5.89 -38.62
CA ARG A 211 14.04 -6.25 -39.89
C ARG A 211 15.03 -6.58 -41.01
N GLU A 212 16.20 -5.95 -40.99
CA GLU A 212 17.29 -6.21 -41.94
C GLU A 212 18.12 -7.47 -41.58
N GLY A 213 17.76 -8.17 -40.50
CA GLY A 213 18.38 -9.44 -40.09
C GLY A 213 19.53 -9.30 -39.11
N ALA A 214 19.68 -8.13 -38.45
CA ALA A 214 20.60 -8.01 -37.32
C ALA A 214 20.19 -8.95 -36.17
N PRO A 215 21.15 -9.52 -35.42
CA PRO A 215 20.84 -10.35 -34.26
C PRO A 215 20.13 -9.54 -33.16
N VAL A 216 19.20 -10.18 -32.47
CA VAL A 216 18.50 -9.58 -31.32
C VAL A 216 19.47 -9.49 -30.12
N PRO A 217 19.70 -8.30 -29.54
CA PRO A 217 20.54 -8.17 -28.36
C PRO A 217 19.94 -8.87 -27.13
N ASP A 218 20.77 -9.57 -26.35
CA ASP A 218 20.36 -10.15 -25.07
C ASP A 218 20.11 -9.08 -24.00
N VAL A 219 20.90 -7.99 -24.06
CA VAL A 219 20.83 -6.86 -23.13
C VAL A 219 20.91 -5.55 -23.90
N VAL A 220 19.95 -4.69 -23.68
CA VAL A 220 19.94 -3.32 -24.22
C VAL A 220 20.09 -2.34 -23.06
N VAL A 221 21.08 -1.45 -23.16
CA VAL A 221 21.43 -0.48 -22.13
C VAL A 221 20.95 0.91 -22.53
N VAL A 222 20.36 1.64 -21.59
CA VAL A 222 19.92 3.03 -21.78
C VAL A 222 20.30 3.88 -20.57
N SER A 223 20.63 5.16 -20.80
CA SER A 223 20.76 6.14 -19.71
C SER A 223 19.36 6.57 -19.22
N CYS A 224 19.09 6.51 -17.93
CA CYS A 224 17.83 6.93 -17.32
C CYS A 224 17.51 8.41 -17.57
N THR A 225 18.55 9.24 -17.58
CA THR A 225 18.44 10.70 -17.59
C THR A 225 19.48 11.30 -18.53
N ASP A 226 19.12 12.46 -19.08
CA ASP A 226 20.09 13.39 -19.65
C ASP A 226 20.41 14.45 -18.58
N GLN A 227 21.57 15.11 -18.71
CA GLN A 227 21.92 16.20 -17.78
C GLN A 227 20.86 17.31 -17.90
N ASP A 228 20.36 17.77 -16.74
CA ASP A 228 19.36 18.85 -16.58
C ASP A 228 17.89 18.55 -16.93
N SER A 229 17.51 17.29 -17.18
CA SER A 229 16.11 16.99 -17.44
C SER A 229 15.17 17.30 -16.26
N PRO A 230 14.04 17.99 -16.48
CA PRO A 230 12.99 18.07 -15.50
C PRO A 230 12.47 16.67 -15.13
N VAL A 231 12.14 16.47 -13.85
CA VAL A 231 11.69 15.17 -13.31
C VAL A 231 10.53 14.57 -14.11
N ARG A 232 9.51 15.39 -14.45
CA ARG A 232 8.35 14.93 -15.23
C ARG A 232 8.74 14.47 -16.63
N SER A 233 9.64 15.20 -17.30
CA SER A 233 10.10 14.86 -18.64
C SER A 233 10.88 13.54 -18.66
N ALA A 234 11.74 13.29 -17.65
CA ALA A 234 12.43 12.01 -17.52
C ALA A 234 11.45 10.84 -17.30
N ALA A 235 10.46 11.01 -16.40
CA ALA A 235 9.44 9.99 -16.15
C ALA A 235 8.59 9.69 -17.40
N GLN A 236 8.20 10.71 -18.18
CA GLN A 236 7.45 10.54 -19.43
C GLN A 236 8.26 9.79 -20.49
N ARG A 237 9.55 10.12 -20.66
CA ARG A 237 10.42 9.40 -21.61
C ARG A 237 10.64 7.95 -21.20
N ALA A 238 10.83 7.68 -19.90
CA ALA A 238 10.93 6.33 -19.40
C ALA A 238 9.63 5.54 -19.62
N LEU A 239 8.46 6.16 -19.41
CA LEU A 239 7.17 5.54 -19.69
C LEU A 239 7.04 5.14 -21.17
N MET A 240 7.30 6.07 -22.09
CA MET A 240 7.24 5.79 -23.54
C MET A 240 8.21 4.68 -23.94
N LEU A 241 9.45 4.72 -23.43
CA LEU A 241 10.45 3.69 -23.70
C LEU A 241 9.97 2.31 -23.23
N VAL A 242 9.43 2.22 -22.01
CA VAL A 242 8.95 0.96 -21.44
C VAL A 242 7.75 0.42 -22.21
N GLN A 243 6.82 1.29 -22.62
CA GLN A 243 5.66 0.91 -23.43
C GLN A 243 6.08 0.39 -24.82
N GLU A 244 6.94 1.13 -25.53
CA GLU A 244 7.45 0.72 -26.84
C GLU A 244 8.25 -0.59 -26.75
N TRP A 245 9.11 -0.72 -25.73
CA TRP A 245 9.88 -1.93 -25.48
C TRP A 245 8.99 -3.14 -25.15
N SER A 246 7.87 -2.93 -24.45
CA SER A 246 6.93 -3.98 -24.05
C SER A 246 6.01 -4.44 -25.17
N ALA A 247 5.72 -3.56 -26.13
CA ALA A 247 4.93 -3.89 -27.29
C ALA A 247 5.67 -4.77 -28.33
N ASP A 248 7.01 -4.78 -28.35
CA ASP A 248 7.78 -5.57 -29.31
C ASP A 248 8.06 -6.99 -28.82
N HIS A 249 7.31 -7.95 -29.37
CA HIS A 249 7.43 -9.38 -29.05
C HIS A 249 8.80 -9.98 -29.42
N ARG A 250 9.53 -9.41 -30.39
CA ARG A 250 10.89 -9.91 -30.74
C ARG A 250 11.89 -9.68 -29.62
N LEU A 251 11.63 -8.69 -28.78
CA LEU A 251 12.45 -8.30 -27.62
C LEU A 251 11.98 -8.98 -26.33
N ALA A 252 11.04 -9.92 -26.39
CA ALA A 252 10.50 -10.60 -25.20
C ALA A 252 11.57 -11.37 -24.41
N GLY A 253 12.60 -11.89 -25.08
CA GLY A 253 13.76 -12.55 -24.46
C GLY A 253 14.90 -11.60 -24.06
N SER A 254 14.82 -10.32 -24.44
CA SER A 254 15.84 -9.32 -24.16
C SER A 254 15.58 -8.62 -22.84
N ARG A 255 16.66 -8.16 -22.18
CA ARG A 255 16.58 -7.36 -20.94
C ARG A 255 16.93 -5.91 -21.22
N LEU A 256 16.09 -4.99 -20.74
CA LEU A 256 16.38 -3.55 -20.77
C LEU A 256 17.04 -3.14 -19.44
N LEU A 257 18.31 -2.78 -19.51
CA LEU A 257 19.10 -2.24 -18.41
C LEU A 257 19.05 -0.71 -18.44
N LEU A 258 18.38 -0.10 -17.46
CA LEU A 258 18.39 1.35 -17.30
C LEU A 258 19.46 1.72 -16.25
N VAL A 259 20.39 2.58 -16.67
CA VAL A 259 21.51 3.03 -15.85
C VAL A 259 21.29 4.46 -15.39
N SER A 260 21.50 4.75 -14.11
CA SER A 260 21.51 6.09 -13.52
C SER A 260 22.83 6.36 -12.80
N SER A 261 23.05 7.60 -12.39
CA SER A 261 24.18 7.98 -11.53
C SER A 261 23.69 8.98 -10.49
N GLY A 262 23.72 8.59 -9.21
CA GLY A 262 23.24 9.43 -8.11
C GLY A 262 21.70 9.50 -7.99
N ALA A 263 20.98 8.46 -8.42
CA ALA A 263 19.52 8.36 -8.29
C ALA A 263 19.08 7.59 -7.04
N VAL A 264 19.96 6.77 -6.45
CA VAL A 264 19.70 6.06 -5.19
C VAL A 264 20.86 6.23 -4.21
N ALA A 265 20.56 6.35 -2.91
CA ALA A 265 21.57 6.34 -1.86
C ALA A 265 21.78 4.92 -1.37
N SER A 266 22.94 4.33 -1.69
CA SER A 266 23.33 3.02 -1.14
C SER A 266 23.86 3.14 0.29
N ARG A 267 24.37 4.32 0.65
CA ARG A 267 24.94 4.69 1.95
C ARG A 267 24.43 6.08 2.36
N GLY A 268 24.34 6.33 3.68
CA GLY A 268 23.67 7.51 4.24
C GLY A 268 24.32 8.89 3.99
N GLN A 269 25.46 8.97 3.30
CA GLN A 269 26.18 10.22 3.00
C GLN A 269 26.49 10.35 1.50
N GLU A 270 25.90 9.52 0.63
CA GLU A 270 26.07 9.65 -0.82
C GLU A 270 25.35 10.88 -1.35
N ASP A 271 25.97 11.57 -2.32
CA ASP A 271 25.30 12.64 -3.03
C ASP A 271 24.20 12.08 -3.91
N LEU A 272 22.98 12.59 -3.72
CA LEU A 272 21.79 12.21 -4.46
C LEU A 272 21.34 13.42 -5.27
N SER A 273 21.96 13.61 -6.42
CA SER A 273 21.71 14.74 -7.33
C SER A 273 20.73 14.41 -8.46
N ASP A 274 20.52 13.13 -8.78
CA ASP A 274 19.67 12.69 -9.89
C ASP A 274 18.23 12.39 -9.45
N LEU A 275 17.50 13.44 -9.04
CA LEU A 275 16.06 13.36 -8.75
C LEU A 275 15.22 12.86 -9.94
N PRO A 276 15.50 13.25 -11.20
CA PRO A 276 14.81 12.67 -12.36
C PRO A 276 15.04 11.16 -12.48
N GLY A 277 16.25 10.68 -12.21
CA GLY A 277 16.58 9.25 -12.19
C GLY A 277 15.81 8.51 -11.09
N ALA A 278 15.63 9.12 -9.92
CA ALA A 278 14.80 8.54 -8.85
C ALA A 278 13.35 8.32 -9.28
N ALA A 279 12.79 9.22 -10.11
CA ALA A 279 11.46 9.05 -10.69
C ALA A 279 11.40 7.86 -11.65
N VAL A 280 12.42 7.72 -12.50
CA VAL A 280 12.57 6.57 -13.42
C VAL A 280 12.65 5.27 -12.63
N TRP A 281 13.46 5.23 -11.57
CA TRP A 281 13.55 4.08 -10.68
C TRP A 281 12.18 3.68 -10.13
N GLY A 282 11.44 4.62 -9.55
CA GLY A 282 10.09 4.36 -9.01
C GLY A 282 9.12 3.80 -10.06
N LEU A 283 9.10 4.41 -11.25
CA LEU A 283 8.28 3.94 -12.38
C LEU A 283 8.63 2.49 -12.76
N LEU A 284 9.93 2.21 -12.87
CA LEU A 284 10.41 0.90 -13.27
C LEU A 284 10.24 -0.18 -12.20
N ARG A 285 10.18 0.15 -10.89
CA ARG A 285 9.81 -0.86 -9.87
C ARG A 285 8.39 -1.38 -10.11
N SER A 286 7.45 -0.50 -10.45
CA SER A 286 6.11 -0.91 -10.86
C SER A 286 6.13 -1.69 -12.17
N ALA A 287 6.89 -1.26 -13.17
CA ALA A 287 7.05 -2.01 -14.42
C ALA A 287 7.69 -3.39 -14.22
N GLN A 288 8.59 -3.56 -13.25
CA GLN A 288 9.17 -4.85 -12.87
C GLN A 288 8.14 -5.78 -12.23
N SER A 289 7.23 -5.22 -11.44
CA SER A 289 6.08 -5.97 -10.96
C SER A 289 5.19 -6.38 -12.13
N GLU A 290 4.92 -5.49 -13.09
CA GLU A 290 4.05 -5.79 -14.22
C GLU A 290 4.65 -6.76 -15.25
N HIS A 291 5.95 -6.64 -15.53
CA HIS A 291 6.69 -7.49 -16.47
C HIS A 291 7.98 -8.05 -15.81
N PRO A 292 7.84 -9.09 -14.96
CA PRO A 292 8.98 -9.68 -14.25
C PRO A 292 10.12 -10.11 -15.17
N GLY A 293 11.36 -9.82 -14.76
CA GLY A 293 12.57 -10.24 -15.47
C GLY A 293 12.95 -9.40 -16.70
N ARG A 294 12.09 -8.49 -17.16
CA ARG A 294 12.34 -7.70 -18.38
C ARG A 294 13.21 -6.46 -18.18
N PHE A 295 13.21 -5.91 -16.97
CA PHE A 295 13.86 -4.64 -16.65
C PHE A 295 14.86 -4.81 -15.52
N VAL A 296 16.06 -4.23 -15.69
CA VAL A 296 17.10 -4.16 -14.67
C VAL A 296 17.44 -2.70 -14.42
N LEU A 297 17.53 -2.28 -13.15
CA LEU A 297 17.94 -0.95 -12.73
C LEU A 297 19.35 -1.01 -12.15
N ALA A 298 20.24 -0.14 -12.62
CA ALA A 298 21.59 -0.02 -12.07
C ALA A 298 21.97 1.46 -11.83
N ASP A 299 22.41 1.79 -10.63
CA ASP A 299 22.93 3.12 -10.31
C ASP A 299 24.44 3.07 -10.08
N VAL A 300 25.22 3.89 -10.79
CA VAL A 300 26.70 3.83 -10.81
C VAL A 300 27.35 5.11 -10.28
N ASP A 301 28.45 4.97 -9.54
CA ASP A 301 29.27 6.09 -9.05
C ASP A 301 30.42 6.47 -10.00
N HIS A 302 31.08 5.48 -10.62
CA HIS A 302 32.17 5.66 -11.58
C HIS A 302 31.82 5.00 -12.92
N PRO A 303 31.05 5.68 -13.79
CA PRO A 303 30.49 5.06 -15.00
C PRO A 303 31.56 4.57 -15.98
N GLU A 304 32.69 5.27 -16.09
CA GLU A 304 33.83 4.95 -16.95
C GLU A 304 34.49 3.60 -16.62
N ASP A 305 34.37 3.12 -15.38
CA ASP A 305 34.97 1.88 -14.89
C ASP A 305 33.94 0.79 -14.57
N SER A 306 32.65 1.09 -14.77
CA SER A 306 31.54 0.22 -14.32
C SER A 306 31.21 -0.95 -15.25
N GLY A 307 31.89 -1.09 -16.40
CA GLY A 307 31.57 -2.09 -17.42
C GLY A 307 31.48 -3.52 -16.88
N ARG A 308 32.49 -3.99 -16.13
CA ARG A 308 32.47 -5.34 -15.52
C ARG A 308 31.35 -5.50 -14.48
N ALA A 309 31.13 -4.47 -13.67
CA ALA A 309 30.11 -4.49 -12.63
C ALA A 309 28.69 -4.54 -13.23
N LEU A 310 28.43 -3.80 -14.31
CA LEU A 310 27.14 -3.83 -15.01
C LEU A 310 26.85 -5.20 -15.64
N VAL A 311 27.87 -5.85 -16.22
CA VAL A 311 27.73 -7.24 -16.71
C VAL A 311 27.43 -8.20 -15.56
N ALA A 312 28.16 -8.09 -14.44
CA ALA A 312 27.92 -8.90 -13.26
C ALA A 312 26.53 -8.64 -12.63
N ALA A 313 26.05 -7.41 -12.65
CA ALA A 313 24.72 -7.04 -12.17
C ALA A 313 23.62 -7.76 -12.94
N VAL A 314 23.67 -7.71 -14.27
CA VAL A 314 22.70 -8.40 -15.12
C VAL A 314 22.80 -9.93 -14.96
N ALA A 315 24.01 -10.47 -14.77
CA ALA A 315 24.21 -11.89 -14.50
C ALA A 315 23.74 -12.34 -13.11
N SER A 316 23.71 -11.45 -12.12
CA SER A 316 23.28 -11.77 -10.75
C SER A 316 21.79 -12.10 -10.64
N GLY A 317 20.99 -11.68 -11.61
CA GLY A 317 19.53 -11.82 -11.58
C GLY A 317 18.82 -10.85 -10.63
N GLU A 318 19.55 -10.02 -9.89
CA GLU A 318 18.93 -8.96 -9.09
C GLU A 318 18.33 -7.89 -10.01
N PRO A 319 17.04 -7.53 -9.84
CA PRO A 319 16.39 -6.56 -10.71
C PRO A 319 16.85 -5.12 -10.44
N GLN A 320 17.49 -4.86 -9.30
CA GLN A 320 17.87 -3.54 -8.83
C GLN A 320 19.22 -3.60 -8.14
N VAL A 321 20.19 -2.84 -8.64
CA VAL A 321 21.54 -2.78 -8.07
C VAL A 321 22.06 -1.35 -7.95
N ALA A 322 22.83 -1.10 -6.90
CA ALA A 322 23.76 0.02 -6.83
C ALA A 322 25.18 -0.51 -7.01
N VAL A 323 25.92 0.08 -7.94
CA VAL A 323 27.35 -0.17 -8.16
C VAL A 323 28.10 0.93 -7.43
N ARG A 324 28.94 0.55 -6.45
CA ARG A 324 29.84 1.48 -5.75
C ARG A 324 31.25 0.94 -5.75
N HIS A 325 32.18 1.68 -6.37
CA HIS A 325 33.57 1.27 -6.56
C HIS A 325 33.70 -0.17 -7.10
N GLY A 326 32.87 -0.50 -8.09
CA GLY A 326 32.82 -1.82 -8.73
C GLY A 326 32.16 -2.94 -7.91
N ALA A 327 31.78 -2.71 -6.65
CA ALA A 327 31.01 -3.65 -5.83
C ALA A 327 29.51 -3.49 -6.06
N LEU A 328 28.76 -4.61 -5.98
CA LEU A 328 27.32 -4.65 -6.20
C LEU A 328 26.56 -4.67 -4.88
N PHE A 329 25.50 -3.85 -4.80
CA PHE A 329 24.60 -3.81 -3.66
C PHE A 329 23.15 -3.91 -4.13
N ARG A 330 22.31 -4.64 -3.39
CA ARG A 330 20.87 -4.82 -3.65
C ARG A 330 20.03 -4.24 -2.51
N PRO A 331 18.86 -3.65 -2.79
CA PRO A 331 18.02 -3.07 -1.75
C PRO A 331 17.20 -4.16 -1.04
N ARG A 332 17.11 -4.06 0.29
CA ARG A 332 16.25 -4.89 1.15
C ARG A 332 15.62 -4.02 2.24
N LEU A 333 14.34 -4.21 2.52
CA LEU A 333 13.68 -3.60 3.66
C LEU A 333 14.08 -4.36 4.93
N VAL A 334 14.53 -3.62 5.94
CA VAL A 334 14.90 -4.14 7.24
C VAL A 334 14.23 -3.35 8.34
N ARG A 335 14.03 -4.00 9.50
CA ARG A 335 13.40 -3.37 10.66
C ARG A 335 14.32 -2.30 11.25
N CYS A 336 13.74 -1.15 11.61
CA CYS A 336 14.42 -0.15 12.41
C CYS A 336 14.31 -0.51 13.90
N PRO A 337 15.36 -0.26 14.69
CA PRO A 337 15.22 -0.31 16.15
C PRO A 337 14.23 0.77 16.60
N PRO A 338 13.50 0.54 17.71
CA PRO A 338 12.63 1.57 18.26
C PRO A 338 13.47 2.79 18.67
N PRO A 339 12.99 4.00 18.42
CA PRO A 339 13.71 5.21 18.78
C PRO A 339 13.83 5.35 20.30
N SER A 340 14.95 5.92 20.76
CA SER A 340 15.27 6.07 22.18
C SER A 340 14.85 7.42 22.78
N ARG A 341 14.46 8.38 21.96
CA ARG A 341 14.15 9.76 22.37
C ARG A 341 12.85 10.26 21.74
N ARG A 342 12.14 11.15 22.43
CA ARG A 342 11.00 11.89 21.86
C ARG A 342 11.47 13.24 21.32
N VAL A 343 10.92 13.62 20.18
CA VAL A 343 11.17 14.91 19.53
C VAL A 343 9.86 15.69 19.44
N GLY A 344 9.84 16.88 20.02
CA GLY A 344 8.73 17.83 19.87
C GLY A 344 8.89 18.65 18.60
N LEU A 345 7.76 19.02 18.00
CA LEU A 345 7.69 20.07 16.98
C LEU A 345 7.18 21.34 17.67
N THR A 346 7.82 22.49 17.44
CA THR A 346 7.51 23.75 18.13
C THR A 346 7.64 24.91 17.17
N GLY A 347 6.82 25.95 17.31
CA GLY A 347 6.81 27.10 16.41
C GLY A 347 5.72 26.99 15.35
N THR A 348 5.88 27.70 14.24
CA THR A 348 4.95 27.65 13.10
C THR A 348 5.16 26.38 12.29
N VAL A 349 4.11 25.60 12.07
CA VAL A 349 4.13 24.38 11.25
C VAL A 349 3.24 24.57 10.03
N VAL A 350 3.81 24.39 8.84
CA VAL A 350 3.09 24.46 7.55
C VAL A 350 2.69 23.06 7.12
N ILE A 351 1.41 22.85 6.79
CA ILE A 351 0.90 21.57 6.26
C ILE A 351 0.29 21.81 4.88
N THR A 352 0.88 21.22 3.85
CA THR A 352 0.28 21.23 2.50
C THR A 352 -0.65 20.05 2.32
N GLY A 353 -1.79 20.26 1.66
CA GLY A 353 -2.89 19.31 1.74
C GLY A 353 -3.54 19.30 3.13
N GLY A 354 -3.37 20.38 3.91
CA GLY A 354 -3.74 20.47 5.32
C GLY A 354 -5.24 20.27 5.61
N THR A 355 -6.09 20.51 4.61
CA THR A 355 -7.54 20.27 4.73
C THR A 355 -7.97 18.89 4.23
N GLY A 356 -7.05 18.05 3.73
CA GLY A 356 -7.31 16.65 3.38
C GLY A 356 -7.30 15.74 4.62
N ALA A 357 -7.76 14.50 4.50
CA ALA A 357 -7.95 13.60 5.65
C ALA A 357 -6.70 13.46 6.54
N LEU A 358 -5.54 13.10 5.95
CA LEU A 358 -4.27 13.04 6.69
C LEU A 358 -3.86 14.43 7.21
N GLY A 359 -4.00 15.48 6.42
CA GLY A 359 -3.68 16.85 6.86
C GLY A 359 -4.42 17.24 8.15
N ARG A 360 -5.73 16.95 8.23
CA ARG A 360 -6.55 17.20 9.42
C ARG A 360 -6.14 16.31 10.59
N LEU A 361 -5.87 15.04 10.34
CA LEU A 361 -5.42 14.08 11.37
C LEU A 361 -4.10 14.55 12.01
N PHE A 362 -3.12 14.94 11.18
CA PHE A 362 -1.83 15.43 11.66
C PHE A 362 -1.95 16.81 12.32
N ALA A 363 -2.80 17.72 11.83
CA ALA A 363 -3.05 19.00 12.50
C ALA A 363 -3.51 18.80 13.96
N ARG A 364 -4.49 17.90 14.20
CA ARG A 364 -4.94 17.54 15.54
C ARG A 364 -3.83 16.96 16.40
N HIS A 365 -3.07 16.01 15.85
CA HIS A 365 -1.96 15.38 16.56
C HIS A 365 -0.89 16.39 16.97
N LEU A 366 -0.53 17.33 16.08
CA LEU A 366 0.47 18.35 16.38
C LEU A 366 0.06 19.28 17.52
N VAL A 367 -1.22 19.70 17.57
CA VAL A 367 -1.73 20.55 18.65
C VAL A 367 -1.78 19.79 19.97
N THR A 368 -2.37 18.60 19.96
CA THR A 368 -2.62 17.82 21.18
C THR A 368 -1.37 17.13 21.74
N ARG A 369 -0.52 16.58 20.87
CA ARG A 369 0.65 15.78 21.26
C ARG A 369 1.94 16.58 21.33
N HIS A 370 2.17 17.43 20.32
CA HIS A 370 3.41 18.21 20.20
C HIS A 370 3.29 19.63 20.76
N ASN A 371 2.10 20.04 21.22
CA ASN A 371 1.83 21.41 21.69
C ASN A 371 2.15 22.49 20.65
N VAL A 372 1.99 22.19 19.37
CA VAL A 372 2.12 23.20 18.30
C VAL A 372 1.00 24.22 18.45
N ARG A 373 1.38 25.51 18.47
CA ARG A 373 0.45 26.61 18.71
C ARG A 373 0.17 27.48 17.49
N HIS A 374 0.88 27.25 16.38
CA HIS A 374 0.63 27.96 15.14
C HIS A 374 0.69 27.00 13.95
N LEU A 375 -0.45 26.79 13.30
CA LEU A 375 -0.60 25.95 12.12
C LEU A 375 -0.97 26.80 10.91
N VAL A 376 -0.27 26.60 9.80
CA VAL A 376 -0.62 27.16 8.49
C VAL A 376 -1.02 26.00 7.58
N LEU A 377 -2.31 25.92 7.27
CA LEU A 377 -2.89 24.81 6.51
C LEU A 377 -3.13 25.26 5.07
N LEU A 378 -2.26 24.81 4.15
CA LEU A 378 -2.32 25.15 2.73
C LEU A 378 -3.15 24.11 1.97
N SER A 379 -4.15 24.56 1.21
CA SER A 379 -4.82 23.73 0.22
C SER A 379 -5.45 24.59 -0.88
N ARG A 380 -5.75 24.02 -2.05
CA ARG A 380 -6.40 24.77 -3.15
C ARG A 380 -7.73 25.41 -2.74
N ARG A 381 -8.49 24.74 -1.86
CA ARG A 381 -9.79 25.22 -1.36
C ARG A 381 -9.65 26.13 -0.14
N GLY A 382 -8.54 26.04 0.60
CA GLY A 382 -8.28 26.80 1.82
C GLY A 382 -9.47 26.75 2.79
N PRO A 383 -9.99 27.90 3.25
CA PRO A 383 -11.11 27.97 4.19
C PRO A 383 -12.43 27.41 3.61
N ASN A 384 -12.55 27.30 2.29
CA ASN A 384 -13.73 26.74 1.61
C ASN A 384 -13.69 25.21 1.49
N ALA A 385 -12.69 24.54 2.08
CA ALA A 385 -12.65 23.08 2.07
C ALA A 385 -13.71 22.49 3.04
N PRO A 386 -14.36 21.36 2.68
CA PRO A 386 -15.28 20.69 3.59
C PRO A 386 -14.62 20.34 4.94
N GLY A 387 -15.29 20.70 6.04
CA GLY A 387 -14.80 20.50 7.40
C GLY A 387 -13.65 21.42 7.85
N ALA A 388 -13.28 22.44 7.06
CA ALA A 388 -12.20 23.36 7.44
C ALA A 388 -12.57 24.29 8.60
N ALA A 389 -13.80 24.84 8.59
CA ALA A 389 -14.28 25.72 9.66
C ALA A 389 -14.42 24.98 11.00
N ASP A 390 -14.89 23.74 10.97
CA ASP A 390 -15.00 22.89 12.16
C ASP A 390 -13.62 22.56 12.72
N LEU A 391 -12.66 22.24 11.86
CA LEU A 391 -11.27 22.00 12.24
C LEU A 391 -10.62 23.24 12.88
N ASP A 392 -10.81 24.42 12.28
CA ASP A 392 -10.30 25.68 12.85
C ASP A 392 -10.88 25.95 14.24
N THR A 393 -12.20 25.80 14.38
CA THR A 393 -12.91 25.97 15.66
C THR A 393 -12.38 24.99 16.71
N GLU A 394 -12.24 23.71 16.36
CA GLU A 394 -11.72 22.65 17.22
C GLU A 394 -10.30 22.94 17.71
N LEU A 395 -9.37 23.23 16.78
CA LEU A 395 -7.96 23.46 17.12
C LEU A 395 -7.76 24.79 17.86
N THR A 396 -8.58 25.80 17.57
CA THR A 396 -8.60 27.07 18.30
C THR A 396 -9.08 26.88 19.74
N ALA A 397 -10.09 26.06 19.97
CA ALA A 397 -10.55 25.69 21.32
C ALA A 397 -9.45 24.96 22.12
N LEU A 398 -8.56 24.22 21.44
CA LEU A 398 -7.38 23.57 22.03
C LEU A 398 -6.18 24.53 22.21
N GLY A 399 -6.35 25.81 21.88
CA GLY A 399 -5.37 26.87 22.08
C GLY A 399 -4.30 26.96 20.99
N ALA A 400 -4.58 26.52 19.77
CA ALA A 400 -3.74 26.78 18.61
C ALA A 400 -4.32 27.92 17.77
N ARG A 401 -3.44 28.73 17.15
CA ARG A 401 -3.81 29.61 16.05
C ARG A 401 -3.74 28.80 14.75
N VAL A 402 -4.82 28.80 13.97
CA VAL A 402 -4.88 28.13 12.67
C VAL A 402 -5.12 29.16 11.57
N ASP A 403 -4.25 29.19 10.57
CA ASP A 403 -4.42 30.00 9.37
C ASP A 403 -4.72 29.05 8.18
N LEU A 404 -5.96 29.07 7.70
CA LEU A 404 -6.42 28.32 6.53
C LEU A 404 -6.17 29.15 5.26
N VAL A 405 -5.26 28.70 4.38
CA VAL A 405 -4.84 29.49 3.23
C VAL A 405 -5.16 28.75 1.92
N ALA A 406 -5.87 29.45 1.03
CA ALA A 406 -6.11 28.97 -0.32
C ALA A 406 -4.83 29.15 -1.15
N CYS A 407 -4.16 28.04 -1.48
CA CYS A 407 -2.90 28.04 -2.21
C CYS A 407 -2.79 26.79 -3.09
N ASP A 408 -2.44 26.98 -4.37
CA ASP A 408 -1.99 25.89 -5.22
C ASP A 408 -0.47 25.75 -5.07
N VAL A 409 -0.05 24.72 -4.34
CA VAL A 409 1.37 24.44 -4.07
C VAL A 409 2.16 24.05 -5.31
N THR A 410 1.49 23.76 -6.44
CA THR A 410 2.11 23.51 -7.74
C THR A 410 2.44 24.80 -8.50
N ASP A 411 1.97 25.96 -8.02
CA ASP A 411 2.38 27.28 -8.48
C ASP A 411 3.37 27.88 -7.49
N ARG A 412 4.62 28.03 -7.93
CA ARG A 412 5.71 28.57 -7.11
C ARG A 412 5.42 29.98 -6.60
N SER A 413 4.89 30.85 -7.45
CA SER A 413 4.62 32.25 -7.11
C SER A 413 3.47 32.36 -6.11
N SER A 414 2.44 31.51 -6.28
CA SER A 414 1.34 31.39 -5.30
C SER A 414 1.84 30.92 -3.94
N LEU A 415 2.71 29.90 -3.92
CA LEU A 415 3.28 29.36 -2.70
C LEU A 415 4.19 30.37 -1.98
N GLU A 416 5.06 31.06 -2.72
CA GLU A 416 5.92 32.10 -2.18
C GLU A 416 5.10 33.23 -1.52
N SER A 417 4.06 33.71 -2.22
CA SER A 417 3.15 34.74 -1.69
C SER A 417 2.43 34.25 -0.44
N ALA A 418 1.96 33.00 -0.44
CA ALA A 418 1.26 32.42 0.71
C ALA A 418 2.16 32.24 1.93
N LEU A 419 3.47 32.01 1.76
CA LEU A 419 4.41 31.86 2.87
C LEU A 419 4.91 33.19 3.43
N ALA A 420 4.92 34.26 2.62
CA ALA A 420 5.46 35.57 3.01
C ALA A 420 4.72 36.24 4.19
N ASP A 421 3.45 35.90 4.40
CA ASP A 421 2.61 36.47 5.46
C ASP A 421 2.84 35.84 6.85
N PHE A 422 3.69 34.81 6.94
CA PHE A 422 3.90 34.02 8.16
C PHE A 422 5.36 34.00 8.62
N PRO A 423 5.62 33.74 9.91
CA PRO A 423 6.97 33.46 10.39
C PRO A 423 7.61 32.29 9.64
N ALA A 424 8.94 32.30 9.54
CA ALA A 424 9.68 31.18 8.97
C ALA A 424 9.26 29.86 9.65
N PRO A 425 8.88 28.83 8.88
CA PRO A 425 8.35 27.61 9.46
C PRO A 425 9.44 26.83 10.18
N SER A 426 9.11 26.39 11.39
CA SER A 426 9.90 25.43 12.16
C SER A 426 9.79 24.00 11.62
N ALA A 427 8.68 23.69 10.96
CA ALA A 427 8.47 22.43 10.28
C ALA A 427 7.51 22.59 9.10
N VAL A 428 7.70 21.73 8.10
CA VAL A 428 6.84 21.57 6.94
C VAL A 428 6.41 20.12 6.89
N ILE A 429 5.12 19.87 6.68
CA ILE A 429 4.57 18.53 6.43
C ILE A 429 3.87 18.56 5.08
N HIS A 430 4.44 17.85 4.12
CA HIS A 430 3.92 17.76 2.77
C HIS A 430 3.05 16.52 2.61
N THR A 431 1.72 16.68 2.67
CA THR A 431 0.74 15.59 2.49
C THR A 431 -0.06 15.69 1.20
N ALA A 432 0.23 16.66 0.34
CA ALA A 432 -0.50 16.84 -0.92
C ALA A 432 -0.19 15.68 -1.88
N GLY A 433 -1.22 15.20 -2.56
CA GLY A 433 -1.10 14.12 -3.53
C GLY A 433 -2.47 13.62 -3.99
N LEU A 434 -2.45 12.81 -5.04
CA LEU A 434 -3.62 12.11 -5.57
C LEU A 434 -3.19 10.75 -6.14
N LEU A 435 -4.15 9.84 -6.27
CA LEU A 435 -3.99 8.59 -7.00
C LEU A 435 -4.57 8.71 -8.41
N SER A 436 -4.01 7.96 -9.35
CA SER A 436 -4.51 7.85 -10.73
C SER A 436 -3.95 6.55 -11.30
N ASP A 437 -4.39 5.44 -10.72
CA ASP A 437 -3.82 4.12 -10.99
C ASP A 437 -4.12 3.69 -12.44
N ALA A 438 -3.12 3.10 -13.08
CA ALA A 438 -3.15 2.53 -14.41
C ALA A 438 -1.94 1.61 -14.58
N THR A 439 -2.11 0.48 -15.27
CA THR A 439 -0.98 -0.34 -15.72
C THR A 439 -0.05 0.50 -16.60
N VAL A 440 1.21 0.10 -16.69
CA VAL A 440 2.22 0.78 -17.51
C VAL A 440 1.74 0.94 -18.95
N ASP A 441 1.13 -0.08 -19.54
CA ASP A 441 0.60 -0.03 -20.91
C ASP A 441 -0.56 0.97 -21.09
N ALA A 442 -1.38 1.18 -20.05
CA ALA A 442 -2.54 2.08 -20.10
C ALA A 442 -2.24 3.50 -19.56
N LEU A 443 -1.07 3.69 -18.93
CA LEU A 443 -0.70 4.96 -18.32
C LEU A 443 -0.38 6.00 -19.40
N THR A 444 -1.04 7.14 -19.33
CA THR A 444 -0.81 8.26 -20.26
C THR A 444 0.11 9.31 -19.63
N PRO A 445 0.85 10.10 -20.43
CA PRO A 445 1.63 11.23 -19.92
C PRO A 445 0.81 12.21 -19.07
N HIS A 446 -0.47 12.41 -19.42
CA HIS A 446 -1.38 13.25 -18.64
C HIS A 446 -1.67 12.68 -17.25
N ARG A 447 -1.98 11.39 -17.14
CA ARG A 447 -2.20 10.72 -15.84
C ARG A 447 -0.93 10.67 -15.00
N LEU A 448 0.23 10.54 -15.64
CA LEU A 448 1.52 10.65 -14.98
C LEU A 448 1.71 12.04 -14.37
N ASP A 449 1.58 13.11 -15.16
CA ASP A 449 1.72 14.49 -14.71
C ASP A 449 0.71 14.86 -13.60
N GLN A 450 -0.53 14.37 -13.71
CA GLN A 450 -1.56 14.60 -12.71
C GLN A 450 -1.11 14.15 -11.31
N VAL A 451 -0.40 13.03 -11.21
CA VAL A 451 0.13 12.50 -9.94
C VAL A 451 1.42 13.21 -9.51
N LEU A 452 2.33 13.46 -10.45
CA LEU A 452 3.62 14.07 -10.14
C LEU A 452 3.48 15.52 -9.66
N ARG A 453 2.65 16.34 -10.30
CA ARG A 453 2.54 17.78 -9.98
C ARG A 453 2.31 18.11 -8.51
N PRO A 454 1.23 17.61 -7.85
CA PRO A 454 0.93 17.96 -6.46
C PRO A 454 1.91 17.38 -5.43
N LYS A 455 2.73 16.39 -5.81
CA LYS A 455 3.73 15.75 -4.95
C LYS A 455 5.13 16.29 -5.23
N VAL A 456 5.63 16.07 -6.44
CA VAL A 456 7.00 16.36 -6.85
C VAL A 456 7.23 17.87 -6.98
N ASP A 457 6.47 18.55 -7.85
CA ASP A 457 6.72 19.98 -8.10
C ASP A 457 6.52 20.80 -6.82
N ALA A 458 5.46 20.48 -6.07
CA ALA A 458 5.19 21.10 -4.77
C ALA A 458 6.35 20.90 -3.78
N ALA A 459 6.90 19.68 -3.66
CA ALA A 459 8.03 19.43 -2.79
C ALA A 459 9.31 20.14 -3.25
N LEU A 460 9.54 20.25 -4.56
CA LEU A 460 10.66 21.00 -5.14
C LEU A 460 10.52 22.51 -4.88
N HIS A 461 9.32 23.08 -5.04
CA HIS A 461 9.05 24.49 -4.71
C HIS A 461 9.25 24.77 -3.22
N LEU A 462 8.71 23.90 -2.35
CA LEU A 462 8.94 24.00 -0.91
C LEU A 462 10.43 23.88 -0.56
N HIS A 463 11.16 22.99 -1.25
CA HIS A 463 12.59 22.84 -1.05
C HIS A 463 13.36 24.11 -1.41
N ASP A 464 13.02 24.74 -2.53
CA ASP A 464 13.60 26.02 -2.96
C ASP A 464 13.32 27.16 -1.99
N LEU A 465 12.08 27.28 -1.52
CA LEU A 465 11.63 28.38 -0.67
C LEU A 465 12.05 28.21 0.79
N ILE A 466 12.27 26.98 1.26
CA ILE A 466 12.52 26.66 2.68
C ILE A 466 13.90 26.00 2.84
N ARG A 467 14.89 26.87 3.02
CA ARG A 467 16.33 26.55 3.12
C ARG A 467 16.91 26.71 4.54
N ASP A 468 16.07 26.94 5.54
CA ASP A 468 16.50 26.98 6.94
C ASP A 468 16.96 25.56 7.39
N PRO A 469 18.21 25.39 7.87
CA PRO A 469 18.72 24.10 8.33
C PRO A 469 18.02 23.55 9.59
N ASP A 470 17.38 24.41 10.38
CA ASP A 470 16.64 23.99 11.58
C ASP A 470 15.21 23.56 11.28
N CYS A 471 14.66 24.00 10.15
CA CYS A 471 13.31 23.64 9.70
C CYS A 471 13.21 22.13 9.41
N ARG A 472 12.33 21.43 10.11
CA ARG A 472 12.07 20.00 9.84
C ARG A 472 11.19 19.85 8.59
N PHE A 473 11.74 19.25 7.55
CA PHE A 473 11.04 19.09 6.27
C PHE A 473 10.53 17.65 6.09
N LEU A 474 9.25 17.41 6.36
CA LEU A 474 8.62 16.09 6.30
C LEU A 474 7.80 15.93 5.03
N MET A 475 7.95 14.80 4.36
CA MET A 475 7.24 14.47 3.13
C MET A 475 6.51 13.13 3.27
N PHE A 476 5.25 13.11 2.87
CA PHE A 476 4.45 11.88 2.87
C PHE A 476 4.62 11.19 1.52
N SER A 477 5.49 10.20 1.54
CA SER A 477 5.74 9.25 0.46
C SER A 477 4.82 8.02 0.63
N SER A 478 5.10 6.95 -0.10
CA SER A 478 4.39 5.68 0.02
C SER A 478 5.32 4.50 -0.19
N VAL A 479 5.04 3.38 0.48
CA VAL A 479 5.74 2.11 0.27
C VAL A 479 5.68 1.64 -1.19
N ALA A 480 4.71 2.12 -1.97
CA ALA A 480 4.64 1.88 -3.42
C ALA A 480 5.89 2.36 -4.17
N GLY A 481 6.56 3.43 -3.72
CA GLY A 481 7.84 3.90 -4.30
C GLY A 481 9.03 2.98 -4.00
N LEU A 482 8.94 2.20 -2.93
CA LEU A 482 10.00 1.26 -2.51
C LEU A 482 9.79 -0.14 -3.07
N VAL A 483 8.55 -0.62 -3.08
CA VAL A 483 8.19 -1.98 -3.51
C VAL A 483 7.86 -2.03 -5.01
N GLY A 484 7.20 -1.00 -5.55
CA GLY A 484 6.74 -0.95 -6.94
C GLY A 484 5.49 -1.78 -7.17
N ASN A 485 4.31 -1.25 -6.84
CA ASN A 485 3.06 -1.98 -7.06
C ASN A 485 2.65 -1.93 -8.54
N ALA A 486 2.11 -3.04 -9.05
CA ALA A 486 1.47 -3.07 -10.36
C ALA A 486 0.30 -2.06 -10.41
N GLY A 487 0.19 -1.32 -11.51
CA GLY A 487 -0.82 -0.28 -11.71
C GLY A 487 -0.49 1.08 -11.08
N GLN A 488 0.68 1.22 -10.41
CA GLN A 488 1.02 2.42 -9.64
C GLN A 488 2.32 3.08 -10.09
N ALA A 489 2.70 2.94 -11.36
CA ALA A 489 3.98 3.42 -11.85
C ALA A 489 4.18 4.94 -11.71
N ASN A 490 3.13 5.74 -11.95
CA ASN A 490 3.14 7.19 -11.71
C ASN A 490 3.29 7.56 -10.23
N TYR A 491 2.58 6.84 -9.35
CA TYR A 491 2.62 7.06 -7.91
C TYR A 491 3.96 6.63 -7.31
N ALA A 492 4.49 5.49 -7.74
CA ALA A 492 5.81 5.00 -7.35
C ALA A 492 6.92 5.96 -7.80
N ALA A 493 6.84 6.50 -9.02
CA ALA A 493 7.74 7.53 -9.51
C ALA A 493 7.71 8.79 -8.62
N ALA A 494 6.52 9.34 -8.35
CA ALA A 494 6.38 10.55 -7.55
C ALA A 494 6.93 10.37 -6.12
N ASN A 495 6.64 9.24 -5.48
CA ASN A 495 7.08 8.97 -4.11
C ASN A 495 8.60 8.70 -4.03
N SER A 496 9.19 8.04 -5.04
CA SER A 496 10.65 7.84 -5.10
C SER A 496 11.43 9.15 -5.21
N VAL A 497 10.85 10.18 -5.83
CA VAL A 497 11.45 11.53 -5.87
C VAL A 497 11.44 12.19 -4.50
N LEU A 498 10.37 12.03 -3.71
CA LEU A 498 10.32 12.55 -2.34
C LEU A 498 11.36 11.88 -1.44
N ASP A 499 11.55 10.57 -1.63
CA ASP A 499 12.57 9.80 -0.94
C ASP A 499 13.99 10.29 -1.29
N ALA A 500 14.26 10.47 -2.58
CA ALA A 500 15.53 11.03 -3.05
C ALA A 500 15.75 12.49 -2.59
N LEU A 501 14.70 13.32 -2.59
CA LEU A 501 14.76 14.69 -2.11
C LEU A 501 15.07 14.77 -0.61
N ALA A 502 14.59 13.82 0.20
CA ALA A 502 14.90 13.76 1.63
C ALA A 502 16.39 13.52 1.89
N HIS A 503 17.03 12.69 1.06
CA HIS A 503 18.47 12.51 1.09
C HIS A 503 19.22 13.73 0.53
N HIS A 504 18.82 14.24 -0.63
CA HIS A 504 19.42 15.43 -1.24
C HIS A 504 19.43 16.62 -0.27
N ARG A 505 18.34 16.84 0.48
CA ARG A 505 18.31 17.87 1.53
C ARG A 505 19.40 17.66 2.59
N ARG A 506 19.62 16.41 3.03
CA ARG A 506 20.67 16.10 4.01
C ARG A 506 22.08 16.32 3.50
N THR A 507 22.34 16.06 2.21
CA THR A 507 23.67 16.29 1.62
C THR A 507 24.00 17.80 1.60
N LEU A 508 22.97 18.65 1.55
CA LEU A 508 23.07 20.10 1.69
C LEU A 508 23.09 20.60 3.16
N GLY A 509 23.11 19.70 4.15
CA GLY A 509 23.03 20.07 5.57
C GLY A 509 21.64 20.52 6.04
N LEU A 510 20.61 20.35 5.20
CA LEU A 510 19.22 20.65 5.55
C LEU A 510 18.53 19.40 6.14
N ARG A 511 17.53 19.60 6.98
CA ARG A 511 16.69 18.49 7.44
C ARG A 511 15.71 18.09 6.34
N GLY A 512 15.54 16.78 6.16
CA GLY A 512 14.54 16.16 5.30
C GLY A 512 14.06 14.87 5.96
N LEU A 513 12.83 14.43 5.76
CA LEU A 513 12.37 13.11 6.17
C LEU A 513 11.24 12.69 5.25
N SER A 514 11.45 11.60 4.50
CA SER A 514 10.39 10.98 3.72
C SER A 514 9.80 9.80 4.50
N LEU A 515 8.48 9.78 4.62
CA LEU A 515 7.74 8.70 5.25
C LEU A 515 6.97 7.93 4.17
N ALA A 516 7.51 6.77 3.79
CA ALA A 516 6.93 5.86 2.81
C ALA A 516 5.79 5.05 3.45
N TRP A 517 4.64 5.70 3.65
CA TRP A 517 3.50 5.12 4.35
C TRP A 517 2.93 3.88 3.66
N GLY A 518 2.50 2.91 4.48
CA GLY A 518 1.53 1.90 4.07
C GLY A 518 0.13 2.48 3.89
N LEU A 519 -0.84 1.62 3.54
CA LEU A 519 -2.24 2.02 3.44
C LEU A 519 -2.77 2.49 4.80
N TRP A 520 -3.51 3.59 4.83
CA TRP A 520 -4.23 4.07 6.02
C TRP A 520 -5.68 3.58 5.98
N GLU A 521 -6.23 3.21 7.12
CA GLU A 521 -7.68 3.08 7.32
C GLU A 521 -8.27 4.48 7.23
N SER A 522 -9.19 4.72 6.29
CA SER A 522 -9.93 5.98 6.25
C SER A 522 -11.24 5.83 5.48
N GLU A 523 -12.30 6.43 6.02
CA GLU A 523 -13.58 6.63 5.36
C GLU A 523 -13.52 7.77 4.33
N ASP A 524 -12.61 8.72 4.52
CA ASP A 524 -12.34 9.85 3.64
C ASP A 524 -10.87 9.84 3.19
N GLY A 525 -10.55 9.66 1.91
CA GLY A 525 -9.18 9.84 1.38
C GLY A 525 -8.77 8.81 0.34
N MET A 526 -7.47 8.70 0.05
CA MET A 526 -6.99 7.80 -1.02
C MET A 526 -7.38 6.32 -0.82
N GLY A 527 -7.58 5.89 0.44
CA GLY A 527 -8.01 4.53 0.76
C GLY A 527 -9.51 4.27 0.60
N SER A 528 -10.35 5.31 0.52
CA SER A 528 -11.81 5.16 0.47
C SER A 528 -12.34 4.85 -0.94
N GLU A 529 -11.50 4.98 -1.97
CA GLU A 529 -11.84 4.66 -3.38
C GLU A 529 -11.48 3.20 -3.76
N LEU A 530 -10.90 2.43 -2.83
CA LEU A 530 -10.46 1.06 -3.10
C LEU A 530 -11.63 0.07 -3.13
N SER A 531 -11.66 -0.78 -4.17
CA SER A 531 -12.61 -1.88 -4.27
C SER A 531 -12.29 -3.01 -3.29
N ALA A 532 -13.24 -3.94 -3.09
CA ALA A 532 -12.98 -5.16 -2.32
C ALA A 532 -11.81 -5.99 -2.90
N THR A 533 -11.68 -6.00 -4.23
CA THR A 533 -10.58 -6.66 -4.96
C THR A 533 -9.23 -6.00 -4.64
N ASP A 534 -9.17 -4.66 -4.58
CA ASP A 534 -7.96 -3.93 -4.21
C ASP A 534 -7.53 -4.20 -2.78
N LEU A 535 -8.49 -4.22 -1.84
CA LEU A 535 -8.21 -4.55 -0.44
C LEU A 535 -7.72 -5.99 -0.28
N ASN A 536 -8.28 -6.94 -1.02
CA ASN A 536 -7.83 -8.32 -1.03
C ASN A 536 -6.42 -8.46 -1.64
N ARG A 537 -6.10 -7.69 -2.68
CA ARG A 537 -4.74 -7.63 -3.25
C ARG A 537 -3.72 -7.12 -2.23
N ILE A 538 -4.06 -6.07 -1.49
CA ILE A 538 -3.19 -5.51 -0.45
C ILE A 538 -2.97 -6.50 0.70
N LYS A 539 -4.03 -7.17 1.17
CA LYS A 539 -3.90 -8.21 2.20
C LYS A 539 -2.97 -9.34 1.78
N ARG A 540 -3.05 -9.77 0.51
CA ARG A 540 -2.22 -10.86 -0.06
C ARG A 540 -0.77 -10.45 -0.28
N SER A 541 -0.46 -9.16 -0.43
CA SER A 541 0.92 -8.67 -0.47
C SER A 541 1.57 -8.54 0.92
N GLY A 542 0.87 -8.98 1.97
CA GLY A 542 1.32 -8.93 3.36
C GLY A 542 1.06 -7.59 4.04
N PHE A 543 0.71 -6.54 3.30
CA PHE A 543 0.38 -5.25 3.88
C PHE A 543 -1.04 -5.23 4.45
N ALA A 544 -1.22 -4.47 5.53
CA ALA A 544 -2.53 -4.22 6.10
C ALA A 544 -2.74 -2.71 6.30
N PRO A 545 -4.00 -2.25 6.28
CA PRO A 545 -4.33 -0.89 6.67
C PRO A 545 -3.82 -0.54 8.07
N LEU A 546 -3.28 0.67 8.21
CA LEU A 546 -2.86 1.31 9.46
C LEU A 546 -4.03 2.09 10.04
N GLY A 547 -4.39 1.80 11.29
CA GLY A 547 -5.31 2.64 12.04
C GLY A 547 -4.67 4.00 12.39
N HIS A 548 -5.50 5.02 12.64
CA HIS A 548 -5.03 6.38 12.94
C HIS A 548 -4.01 6.43 14.08
N ASP A 549 -4.31 5.82 15.23
CA ASP A 549 -3.42 5.82 16.41
C ASP A 549 -2.08 5.13 16.11
N GLN A 550 -2.10 4.05 15.33
CA GLN A 550 -0.88 3.33 14.94
C GLN A 550 0.01 4.18 14.03
N GLY A 551 -0.59 4.84 13.04
CA GLY A 551 0.12 5.72 12.13
C GLY A 551 0.71 6.94 12.85
N LEU A 552 -0.04 7.57 13.76
CA LEU A 552 0.45 8.69 14.57
C LEU A 552 1.59 8.28 15.51
N ALA A 553 1.51 7.11 16.15
CA ALA A 553 2.60 6.58 16.97
C ALA A 553 3.87 6.30 16.15
N LEU A 554 3.71 5.80 14.93
CA LEU A 554 4.83 5.60 13.99
C LEU A 554 5.43 6.92 13.51
N PHE A 555 4.63 7.96 13.32
CA PHE A 555 5.12 9.30 13.01
C PHE A 555 5.98 9.87 14.14
N ASP A 556 5.50 9.79 15.38
CA ASP A 556 6.26 10.22 16.56
C ASP A 556 7.60 9.47 16.65
N ALA A 557 7.58 8.17 16.36
CA ALA A 557 8.77 7.36 16.35
C ALA A 557 9.75 7.75 15.23
N ALA A 558 9.23 8.03 14.03
CA ALA A 558 10.04 8.40 12.88
C ALA A 558 10.75 9.76 13.06
N LEU A 559 10.09 10.72 13.73
CA LEU A 559 10.67 12.04 14.04
C LEU A 559 11.95 11.98 14.89
N ALA A 560 12.13 10.90 15.63
CA ALA A 560 13.24 10.68 16.53
C ALA A 560 14.41 9.91 15.89
N GLY A 561 14.23 9.36 14.69
CA GLY A 561 15.28 8.66 13.95
C GLY A 561 16.16 9.59 13.13
N ASP A 562 17.34 9.10 12.76
CA ASP A 562 18.31 9.83 11.92
C ASP A 562 18.17 9.48 10.42
N GLU A 563 17.33 8.50 10.10
CA GLU A 563 17.12 7.97 8.75
C GLU A 563 16.41 8.97 7.84
N ALA A 564 16.81 8.97 6.55
CA ALA A 564 16.20 9.85 5.55
C ALA A 564 14.87 9.42 5.02
N VAL A 565 14.73 8.11 4.90
CA VAL A 565 13.55 7.47 4.38
C VAL A 565 13.21 6.37 5.36
N LEU A 566 12.01 6.46 5.92
CA LEU A 566 11.43 5.41 6.76
C LEU A 566 10.14 4.97 6.11
N ALA A 567 9.83 3.69 6.21
CA ALA A 567 8.57 3.11 5.76
C ALA A 567 7.74 2.68 6.97
N PRO A 568 6.80 3.52 7.43
CA PRO A 568 5.88 3.17 8.49
C PRO A 568 4.75 2.31 7.91
N VAL A 569 4.71 1.05 8.32
CA VAL A 569 3.81 0.05 7.72
C VAL A 569 3.24 -0.88 8.78
N ARG A 570 2.09 -1.48 8.44
CA ARG A 570 1.61 -2.69 9.09
C ARG A 570 1.83 -3.86 8.14
N LEU A 571 2.77 -4.74 8.49
CA LEU A 571 3.20 -5.84 7.64
C LEU A 571 2.98 -7.17 8.38
N ASN A 572 2.19 -8.05 7.77
CA ASN A 572 2.09 -9.45 8.16
C ASN A 572 3.13 -10.27 7.38
N GLU A 573 4.33 -10.38 7.94
CA GLU A 573 5.44 -11.12 7.31
C GLU A 573 5.07 -12.58 7.01
N ALA A 574 4.25 -13.22 7.84
CA ALA A 574 3.78 -14.59 7.60
C ALA A 574 2.90 -14.74 6.34
N ALA A 575 2.35 -13.63 5.81
CA ALA A 575 1.61 -13.63 4.55
C ALA A 575 2.51 -13.37 3.32
N LEU A 576 3.81 -13.11 3.52
CA LEU A 576 4.79 -13.01 2.44
C LEU A 576 5.19 -14.41 1.95
N THR A 577 4.24 -15.10 1.31
CA THR A 577 4.40 -16.44 0.77
C THR A 577 4.28 -16.43 -0.76
N GLY A 578 4.97 -17.33 -1.45
CA GLY A 578 4.98 -17.38 -2.92
C GLY A 578 5.91 -16.34 -3.54
N HIS A 579 5.41 -15.52 -4.47
CA HIS A 579 6.22 -14.50 -5.15
C HIS A 579 6.34 -13.24 -4.30
N VAL A 580 7.38 -13.18 -3.47
CA VAL A 580 7.71 -12.04 -2.63
C VAL A 580 8.51 -11.01 -3.42
N PRO A 581 8.13 -9.72 -3.43
CA PRO A 581 8.94 -8.66 -4.02
C PRO A 581 10.39 -8.71 -3.48
N PRO A 582 11.43 -8.66 -4.33
CA PRO A 582 12.82 -8.88 -3.90
C PRO A 582 13.28 -7.98 -2.74
N VAL A 583 12.75 -6.76 -2.65
CA VAL A 583 13.05 -5.85 -1.54
C VAL A 583 12.51 -6.35 -0.19
N LEU A 584 11.47 -7.17 -0.16
CA LEU A 584 10.87 -7.76 1.05
C LEU A 584 11.43 -9.15 1.39
N ALA A 585 12.31 -9.72 0.55
CA ALA A 585 12.74 -11.11 0.67
C ALA A 585 13.34 -11.47 2.04
N ASP A 586 14.04 -10.54 2.68
CA ASP A 586 14.67 -10.76 3.99
C ASP A 586 13.66 -10.73 5.17
N LEU A 587 12.45 -10.24 4.92
CA LEU A 587 11.34 -10.22 5.89
C LEU A 587 10.39 -11.41 5.70
N ALA A 588 10.47 -12.10 4.57
CA ALA A 588 9.66 -13.28 4.34
C ALA A 588 10.10 -14.41 5.30
N PRO A 589 9.15 -15.23 5.81
CA PRO A 589 9.49 -16.41 6.57
C PRO A 589 10.40 -17.32 5.74
N ALA A 590 11.32 -18.00 6.41
CA ALA A 590 12.16 -19.01 5.76
C ALA A 590 11.24 -19.98 4.99
N PRO A 591 11.58 -20.35 3.74
CA PRO A 591 10.78 -21.29 3.00
C PRO A 591 10.68 -22.57 3.83
N SER A 592 9.51 -22.81 4.41
CA SER A 592 9.20 -24.08 5.04
C SER A 592 9.29 -25.11 3.91
N GLY A 593 10.34 -25.93 3.95
CA GLY A 593 10.48 -27.06 3.04
C GLY A 593 9.16 -27.81 3.03
N THR A 594 8.57 -27.96 1.83
CA THR A 594 7.14 -28.18 1.54
C THR A 594 6.28 -26.90 1.52
N SER A 595 6.64 -25.91 0.69
CA SER A 595 5.58 -25.22 -0.02
C SER A 595 5.11 -26.19 -1.11
N ASP A 596 3.98 -26.85 -0.85
CA ASP A 596 3.07 -27.23 -1.93
C ASP A 596 2.87 -25.97 -2.78
N ASN A 597 3.65 -25.83 -3.86
CA ASN A 597 3.29 -24.90 -4.90
C ASN A 597 1.96 -25.39 -5.42
N ALA A 598 0.92 -24.65 -5.04
CA ALA A 598 -0.43 -24.75 -5.54
C ALA A 598 -0.41 -25.08 -7.03
N LEU A 599 -0.83 -26.31 -7.37
CA LEU A 599 -1.11 -26.78 -8.71
C LEU A 599 -0.03 -26.40 -9.74
N ASN A 600 1.17 -26.97 -9.64
CA ASN A 600 1.96 -27.14 -10.87
C ASN A 600 1.10 -28.00 -11.81
N LEU A 601 0.59 -27.41 -12.89
CA LEU A 601 -0.25 -28.12 -13.84
C LEU A 601 0.65 -29.04 -14.67
N ARG A 602 0.93 -30.23 -14.15
CA ARG A 602 1.57 -31.33 -14.89
C ARG A 602 0.50 -32.11 -15.61
N LEU A 603 0.10 -31.63 -16.79
CA LEU A 603 -0.89 -32.31 -17.63
C LEU A 603 -0.43 -33.71 -18.05
N ASP A 604 0.88 -33.97 -18.05
CA ASP A 604 1.48 -35.22 -18.51
C ASP A 604 1.20 -36.40 -17.59
N ASP A 605 1.03 -36.13 -16.29
CA ASP A 605 0.72 -37.14 -15.29
C ASP A 605 -0.76 -37.56 -15.33
N LEU A 606 -1.59 -36.91 -16.17
CA LEU A 606 -3.03 -37.13 -16.27
C LEU A 606 -3.43 -37.79 -17.61
N PRO A 607 -4.42 -38.71 -17.59
CA PRO A 607 -5.08 -39.22 -18.79
C PRO A 607 -5.63 -38.10 -19.67
N GLU A 608 -5.59 -38.28 -20.99
CA GLU A 608 -5.99 -37.27 -21.99
C GLU A 608 -7.42 -36.73 -21.76
N ASP A 609 -8.33 -37.59 -21.28
CA ASP A 609 -9.72 -37.27 -20.94
C ASP A 609 -9.88 -36.46 -19.64
N GLU A 610 -8.86 -36.40 -18.78
CA GLU A 610 -8.88 -35.65 -17.52
C GLU A 610 -8.16 -34.29 -17.62
N ARG A 611 -7.34 -34.08 -18.67
CA ARG A 611 -6.52 -32.87 -18.86
C ARG A 611 -7.33 -31.59 -18.99
N ASP A 612 -8.44 -31.63 -19.74
CA ASP A 612 -9.32 -30.46 -19.93
C ASP A 612 -9.96 -30.02 -18.59
N GLY A 613 -10.38 -30.97 -17.77
CA GLY A 613 -10.93 -30.72 -16.44
C GLY A 613 -9.88 -30.14 -15.47
N ALA A 614 -8.64 -30.62 -15.55
CA ALA A 614 -7.53 -30.14 -14.72
C ALA A 614 -7.10 -28.71 -15.08
N ALA A 615 -6.95 -28.40 -16.37
CA ALA A 615 -6.61 -27.06 -16.85
C ALA A 615 -7.71 -26.05 -16.48
N LEU A 616 -8.98 -26.41 -16.66
CA LEU A 616 -10.11 -25.55 -16.28
C LEU A 616 -10.16 -25.31 -14.77
N ARG A 617 -9.96 -26.36 -13.96
CA ARG A 617 -9.89 -26.22 -12.50
C ARG A 617 -8.75 -25.30 -12.08
N PHE A 618 -7.58 -25.43 -12.70
CA PHE A 618 -6.41 -24.59 -12.42
C PHE A 618 -6.67 -23.11 -12.74
N VAL A 619 -7.27 -22.81 -13.90
CA VAL A 619 -7.64 -21.44 -14.29
C VAL A 619 -8.69 -20.87 -13.34
N ARG A 620 -9.75 -21.62 -13.02
CA ARG A 620 -10.80 -21.17 -12.08
C ARG A 620 -10.25 -20.96 -10.68
N ALA A 621 -9.38 -21.84 -10.19
CA ALA A 621 -8.74 -21.69 -8.88
C ALA A 621 -7.79 -20.49 -8.85
N SER A 622 -7.04 -20.27 -9.93
CA SER A 622 -6.19 -19.08 -10.07
C SER A 622 -7.01 -17.80 -10.07
N ALA A 623 -8.13 -17.76 -10.78
CA ALA A 623 -9.04 -16.60 -10.85
C ALA A 623 -9.76 -16.36 -9.52
N ALA A 624 -10.29 -17.41 -8.88
CA ALA A 624 -10.92 -17.33 -7.56
C ALA A 624 -9.95 -16.74 -6.53
N ALA A 625 -8.69 -17.17 -6.56
CA ALA A 625 -7.67 -16.67 -5.64
C ALA A 625 -7.19 -15.24 -5.96
N VAL A 626 -7.39 -14.72 -7.18
CA VAL A 626 -7.19 -13.29 -7.52
C VAL A 626 -8.35 -12.44 -6.99
N LEU A 627 -9.58 -12.90 -7.22
CA LEU A 627 -10.81 -12.19 -6.86
C LEU A 627 -11.17 -12.31 -5.37
N GLY A 628 -10.58 -13.29 -4.67
CA GLY A 628 -10.83 -13.53 -3.25
C GLY A 628 -12.08 -14.37 -2.97
N TYR A 629 -12.48 -15.24 -3.91
CA TYR A 629 -13.49 -16.26 -3.64
C TYR A 629 -12.88 -17.42 -2.85
N ASP A 630 -13.66 -18.00 -1.94
CA ASP A 630 -13.24 -19.14 -1.10
C ASP A 630 -13.17 -20.44 -1.90
N SER A 631 -13.87 -20.52 -3.02
CA SER A 631 -14.02 -21.71 -3.86
C SER A 631 -13.87 -21.36 -5.34
N PHE A 632 -13.27 -22.26 -6.13
CA PHE A 632 -13.15 -22.09 -7.58
C PHE A 632 -14.46 -22.39 -8.31
N GLU A 633 -15.36 -23.13 -7.66
CA GLU A 633 -16.70 -23.43 -8.15
C GLU A 633 -17.57 -22.17 -8.30
N ASP A 634 -17.27 -21.11 -7.54
CA ASP A 634 -17.95 -19.80 -7.63
C ASP A 634 -17.60 -19.02 -8.92
N ILE A 635 -16.54 -19.42 -9.63
CA ILE A 635 -16.16 -18.82 -10.91
C ILE A 635 -16.80 -19.60 -12.05
N ASP A 636 -17.84 -19.08 -12.70
CA ASP A 636 -18.46 -19.71 -13.86
C ASP A 636 -17.45 -19.90 -15.02
N ALA A 637 -17.42 -21.09 -15.62
CA ALA A 637 -16.44 -21.48 -16.64
C ALA A 637 -16.60 -20.73 -17.97
N ASP A 638 -17.83 -20.32 -18.29
CA ASP A 638 -18.18 -19.70 -19.58
C ASP A 638 -18.42 -18.19 -19.47
N ARG A 639 -18.42 -17.66 -18.24
CA ARG A 639 -18.59 -16.22 -17.99
C ARG A 639 -17.28 -15.48 -18.17
N GLU A 640 -17.36 -14.31 -18.80
CA GLU A 640 -16.20 -13.46 -18.99
C GLU A 640 -15.61 -12.98 -17.66
N PHE A 641 -14.28 -12.95 -17.56
CA PHE A 641 -13.56 -12.51 -16.37
C PHE A 641 -13.95 -11.08 -15.93
N GLY A 642 -14.16 -10.17 -16.88
CA GLY A 642 -14.62 -8.80 -16.58
C GLY A 642 -16.00 -8.76 -15.92
N ALA A 643 -16.89 -9.68 -16.27
CA ALA A 643 -18.24 -9.76 -15.71
C ALA A 643 -18.29 -10.36 -14.29
N VAL A 644 -17.20 -10.99 -13.83
CA VAL A 644 -17.03 -11.49 -12.45
C VAL A 644 -16.10 -10.60 -11.61
N GLY A 645 -15.74 -9.43 -12.13
CA GLY A 645 -15.01 -8.39 -11.38
C GLY A 645 -13.49 -8.39 -11.57
N LEU A 646 -12.97 -9.10 -12.58
CA LEU A 646 -11.55 -9.04 -12.93
C LEU A 646 -11.27 -7.78 -13.75
N ASP A 647 -10.45 -6.88 -13.21
CA ASP A 647 -10.00 -5.66 -13.90
C ASP A 647 -8.64 -5.90 -14.60
N SER A 648 -8.08 -4.85 -15.22
CA SER A 648 -6.78 -4.96 -15.92
C SER A 648 -5.62 -5.38 -15.01
N ILE A 649 -5.66 -5.02 -13.72
CA ILE A 649 -4.62 -5.39 -12.75
C ILE A 649 -4.81 -6.85 -12.31
N GLY A 650 -6.05 -7.28 -12.09
CA GLY A 650 -6.43 -8.66 -11.82
C GLY A 650 -6.10 -9.59 -12.98
N ASN A 651 -6.28 -9.15 -14.22
CA ASN A 651 -5.86 -9.89 -15.42
C ASN A 651 -4.37 -10.18 -15.41
N LEU A 652 -3.55 -9.18 -15.06
CA LEU A 652 -2.11 -9.35 -14.97
C LEU A 652 -1.68 -10.28 -13.83
N GLU A 653 -2.36 -10.19 -12.68
CA GLU A 653 -2.12 -11.09 -11.56
C GLU A 653 -2.50 -12.54 -11.92
N LEU A 654 -3.61 -12.72 -12.64
CA LEU A 654 -4.03 -14.02 -13.16
C LEU A 654 -3.01 -14.59 -14.14
N SER A 655 -2.60 -13.83 -15.16
CA SER A 655 -1.56 -14.25 -16.11
C SER A 655 -0.26 -14.64 -15.41
N ARG A 656 0.14 -13.88 -14.37
CA ARG A 656 1.33 -14.19 -13.58
C ARG A 656 1.18 -15.49 -12.78
N ARG A 657 0.05 -15.71 -12.13
CA ARG A 657 -0.23 -16.95 -11.38
C ARG A 657 -0.23 -18.16 -12.30
N LEU A 658 -0.82 -18.02 -13.49
CA LEU A 658 -0.82 -19.07 -14.51
C LEU A 658 0.61 -19.36 -14.98
N ALA A 659 1.40 -18.34 -15.32
CA ALA A 659 2.79 -18.50 -15.72
C ALA A 659 3.65 -19.17 -14.63
N ALA A 660 3.41 -18.83 -13.36
CA ALA A 660 4.12 -19.45 -12.25
C ALA A 660 3.78 -20.93 -12.06
N GLY A 661 2.51 -21.33 -12.27
CA GLY A 661 2.08 -22.73 -12.13
C GLY A 661 2.31 -23.59 -13.38
N THR A 662 2.53 -22.99 -14.55
CA THR A 662 2.82 -23.73 -15.80
C THR A 662 4.29 -23.66 -16.23
N GLY A 663 5.06 -22.67 -15.76
CA GLY A 663 6.41 -22.39 -16.24
C GLY A 663 6.47 -21.72 -17.62
N LEU A 664 5.32 -21.40 -18.22
CA LEU A 664 5.24 -20.76 -19.53
C LEU A 664 5.46 -19.25 -19.45
N HIS A 665 5.98 -18.67 -20.54
CA HIS A 665 6.00 -17.23 -20.74
C HIS A 665 4.65 -16.79 -21.32
N LEU A 666 3.80 -16.21 -20.48
CA LEU A 666 2.44 -15.79 -20.85
C LEU A 666 2.37 -14.27 -21.03
N PRO A 667 1.81 -13.76 -22.14
CA PRO A 667 1.65 -12.32 -22.36
C PRO A 667 0.60 -11.72 -21.42
N ALA A 668 0.72 -10.43 -21.11
CA ALA A 668 -0.24 -9.70 -20.28
C ALA A 668 -1.64 -9.60 -20.93
N THR A 669 -1.72 -9.69 -22.26
CA THR A 669 -2.99 -9.67 -23.02
C THR A 669 -3.74 -10.99 -23.00
N LEU A 670 -3.17 -12.05 -22.43
CA LEU A 670 -3.71 -13.41 -22.51
C LEU A 670 -5.18 -13.51 -22.09
N VAL A 671 -5.56 -12.81 -21.01
CA VAL A 671 -6.92 -12.80 -20.49
C VAL A 671 -7.88 -12.01 -21.40
N PHE A 672 -7.38 -11.06 -22.18
CA PHE A 672 -8.19 -10.37 -23.20
C PHE A 672 -8.39 -11.24 -24.44
N ASP A 673 -7.35 -11.94 -24.88
CA ASP A 673 -7.40 -12.84 -26.04
C ASP A 673 -8.27 -14.08 -25.75
N HIS A 674 -8.34 -14.47 -24.47
CA HIS A 674 -9.14 -15.59 -23.97
C HIS A 674 -9.97 -15.17 -22.74
N PRO A 675 -11.14 -14.51 -22.95
CA PRO A 675 -11.87 -13.80 -21.89
C PRO A 675 -12.65 -14.68 -20.92
N THR A 676 -12.73 -16.00 -21.15
CA THR A 676 -13.45 -16.96 -20.29
C THR A 676 -12.50 -17.99 -19.69
N PRO A 677 -12.76 -18.52 -18.48
CA PRO A 677 -11.95 -19.61 -17.91
C PRO A 677 -11.79 -20.82 -18.83
N ALA A 678 -12.85 -21.23 -19.52
CA ALA A 678 -12.82 -22.35 -20.48
C ALA A 678 -11.94 -22.06 -21.70
N GLY A 679 -12.05 -20.85 -22.27
CA GLY A 679 -11.22 -20.42 -23.40
C GLY A 679 -9.73 -20.34 -23.03
N LEU A 680 -9.43 -19.81 -21.85
CA LEU A 680 -8.07 -19.67 -21.34
C LEU A 680 -7.44 -21.01 -21.00
N ALA A 681 -8.19 -21.94 -20.38
CA ALA A 681 -7.72 -23.29 -20.10
C ALA A 681 -7.36 -24.06 -21.38
N SER A 682 -8.20 -23.95 -22.41
CA SER A 682 -7.96 -24.57 -23.72
C SER A 682 -6.70 -24.01 -24.41
N HIS A 683 -6.42 -22.72 -24.24
CA HIS A 683 -5.21 -22.11 -24.79
C HIS A 683 -3.94 -22.52 -24.03
N LEU A 684 -3.98 -22.52 -22.70
CA LEU A 684 -2.85 -22.99 -21.87
C LEU A 684 -2.44 -24.42 -22.21
N ARG A 685 -3.42 -25.31 -22.45
CA ARG A 685 -3.14 -26.68 -22.87
C ARG A 685 -2.34 -26.73 -24.18
N ARG A 686 -2.76 -25.98 -25.20
CA ARG A 686 -2.05 -25.91 -26.49
C ARG A 686 -0.61 -25.44 -26.32
N LEU A 687 -0.39 -24.42 -25.49
CA LEU A 687 0.96 -23.90 -25.23
C LEU A 687 1.86 -24.94 -24.52
N LEU A 688 1.29 -25.72 -23.60
CA LEU A 688 2.04 -26.78 -22.91
C LEU A 688 2.44 -27.89 -23.89
N GLU A 689 1.52 -28.34 -24.74
CA GLU A 689 1.78 -29.35 -25.79
C GLU A 689 2.82 -28.88 -26.81
N GLU A 690 2.79 -27.59 -27.19
CA GLU A 690 3.75 -26.98 -28.11
C GLU A 690 5.13 -26.78 -27.48
N SER A 691 5.22 -26.56 -26.16
CA SER A 691 6.49 -26.34 -25.46
C SER A 691 7.33 -27.61 -25.26
N GLU A 692 6.71 -28.77 -25.43
CA GLU A 692 7.33 -30.10 -25.29
C GLU A 692 7.73 -30.74 -26.62
N SER A 693 7.29 -30.15 -27.74
CA SER A 693 7.63 -30.55 -29.11
C SER A 693 8.87 -29.82 -29.63
#